data_AF-A0A8H5ND24-F1
#
_entry.id   AF-A0A8H5ND24-F1
#
_cell.length_a   1.000
_cell.length_b   1.000
_cell.length_c   1.000
_cell.angle_alpha   90.00
_cell.angle_beta   90.00
_cell.angle_gamma   90.00
#
_symmetry.space_group_name_H-M   'P 1'
#
loop_
_entity.id
_entity.type
_entity.pdbx_description
1 polymer ?
#
loop_
_entity_poly.entity_id
_entity_poly.type
_entity_poly.pdbx_seq_one_letter_code
_entity_poly.pdbx_strand_id
1 'polypeptide(L)'
;MPTSLYDLIIPTFIKGLQTFDHVLTKAEQYAKEKGLNADEVFPQARLVEDQLPLVFQVQTATRAVQTTIGRLTGVEPTFFEDNEKTIADLHARIQKALEAVKSVKPEDVNSREDVKVELPRPDRTLTLTVKEATLNHGQTNFFFHIVTGYSILRSLGVPIGKGDYLGSFLADTLLGPGFERGDHESVWRRLLSWFVIGLPIPTCHCTAANMRTIQQPWSDISAPFINARAANMKLITVFTAILGLIEPSLALNNDKIGANSTLERAITAIGAEGLSKLHKVTYECQSLMQSYNLNRADVSAATSGTQNISYEVDYPLLRQRIDRRIQPSHSWGWASPELQPMEFSLVVWTGDGNSACFVKGNNQVFLPRNVTAGCVDAALAASLATEAVMMSPGLVERIRRSRSSEEREVNINGIKFPAVYSNLDKLLVVVNSETYLPYIIRSEEQHPIYGNATKDVYLSNYKEVQGIKFPHTIQTIYSSSSQRFNVVLEDFIIDKINATAKLGDNFFDLVPHGQKVNISEKPPGVPSGLVTDYSTSLLGSPVKNVSVEALKSARPVDLLQVYWLISDDSHDLGFKQLIIEFEAEVIVCDAPPFWSEAVMEWIKKNIGKKVTYVAPSHHHRDHTGGIADYVRAGAKLIIPEMALDYWSSIPGAEFITFNQTHPYVHRDNKVQAWFNWADQAPHAADWTYVMITERCPDRNSSIFVYEADTWEAGLSVDLSNQQQMRQWLNQLLEDGLPRSATVMPTHGWITPLEQLINITAYPYPDFDISRWRKGAALCDESATKKARVIRGRVPN
;
A
#
# COMPACT_ATOMS: atom_id res chain seq x y z
N MET A 1 -40.17 0.44 13.54
CA MET A 1 -40.48 1.70 14.23
C MET A 1 -39.33 2.67 13.98
N PRO A 2 -39.57 3.98 13.89
CA PRO A 2 -38.48 4.96 13.82
C PRO A 2 -37.63 4.89 15.10
N THR A 3 -36.31 4.94 14.96
CA THR A 3 -35.37 4.95 16.10
C THR A 3 -35.48 6.28 16.85
N SER A 4 -35.65 6.25 18.17
CA SER A 4 -35.79 7.46 18.97
C SER A 4 -34.43 8.07 19.37
N LEU A 5 -34.40 9.34 19.77
CA LEU A 5 -33.16 9.98 20.23
C LEU A 5 -32.60 9.29 21.48
N TYR A 6 -33.47 8.81 22.37
CA TYR A 6 -33.07 7.97 23.51
C TYR A 6 -32.30 6.72 23.07
N ASP A 7 -32.87 5.96 22.11
CA ASP A 7 -32.29 4.70 21.64
C ASP A 7 -30.91 4.88 21.00
N LEU A 8 -30.66 6.06 20.42
CA LEU A 8 -29.39 6.41 19.80
C LEU A 8 -28.33 6.83 20.83
N ILE A 9 -28.71 7.61 21.85
CA ILE A 9 -27.75 8.33 22.70
C ILE A 9 -27.46 7.60 24.00
N ILE A 10 -28.49 7.18 24.74
CA ILE A 10 -28.31 6.63 26.09
C ILE A 10 -27.52 5.32 26.06
N PRO A 11 -27.84 4.33 25.20
CA PRO A 11 -27.01 3.12 25.07
C PRO A 11 -25.58 3.42 24.63
N THR A 12 -25.39 4.40 23.74
CA THR A 12 -24.06 4.78 23.22
C THR A 12 -23.17 5.36 24.31
N PHE A 13 -23.70 6.23 25.17
CA PHE A 13 -22.95 6.77 26.31
C PHE A 13 -22.62 5.72 27.35
N ILE A 14 -23.55 4.81 27.66
CA ILE A 14 -23.27 3.67 28.55
C ILE A 14 -22.09 2.85 28.01
N LYS A 15 -22.14 2.47 26.74
CA LYS A 15 -21.11 1.66 26.08
C LYS A 15 -19.76 2.38 26.03
N GLY A 16 -19.75 3.67 25.73
CA GLY A 16 -18.51 4.47 25.73
C GLY A 16 -17.88 4.63 27.11
N LEU A 17 -18.68 4.86 28.15
CA LEU A 17 -18.18 4.95 29.53
C LEU A 17 -17.64 3.59 30.01
N GLN A 18 -18.30 2.48 29.68
CA GLN A 18 -17.80 1.13 29.96
C GLN A 18 -16.48 0.85 29.23
N THR A 19 -16.34 1.30 27.98
CA THR A 19 -15.06 1.24 27.27
C THR A 19 -13.97 2.04 27.98
N PHE A 20 -14.27 3.24 28.46
CA PHE A 20 -13.28 4.07 29.14
C PHE A 20 -12.84 3.43 30.48
N ASP A 21 -13.78 2.87 31.22
CA ASP A 21 -13.53 2.08 32.44
C ASP A 21 -12.62 0.87 32.13
N HIS A 22 -12.94 0.10 31.10
CA HIS A 22 -12.18 -1.09 30.68
C HIS A 22 -10.72 -0.77 30.32
N VAL A 23 -10.46 0.32 29.58
CA VAL A 23 -9.09 0.67 29.20
C VAL A 23 -8.27 1.18 30.39
N LEU A 24 -8.90 1.80 31.40
CA LEU A 24 -8.24 2.14 32.66
C LEU A 24 -7.86 0.88 33.44
N THR A 25 -8.75 -0.11 33.53
CA THR A 25 -8.43 -1.41 34.15
C THR A 25 -7.26 -2.11 33.46
N LYS A 26 -7.16 -2.02 32.12
CA LYS A 26 -6.00 -2.53 31.38
C LYS A 26 -4.70 -1.78 31.70
N ALA A 27 -4.78 -0.47 31.93
CA ALA A 27 -3.63 0.33 32.36
C ALA A 27 -3.16 -0.08 33.77
N GLU A 28 -4.07 -0.31 34.72
CA GLU A 28 -3.74 -0.81 36.06
C GLU A 28 -3.06 -2.19 36.00
N GLN A 29 -3.61 -3.12 35.20
CA GLN A 29 -3.02 -4.44 34.99
C GLN A 29 -1.60 -4.33 34.43
N TYR A 30 -1.40 -3.50 33.41
CA TYR A 30 -0.10 -3.26 32.82
C TYR A 30 0.89 -2.66 33.82
N ALA A 31 0.49 -1.66 34.60
CA ALA A 31 1.35 -1.07 35.63
C ALA A 31 1.75 -2.11 36.67
N LYS A 32 0.81 -2.95 37.12
CA LYS A 32 1.09 -4.05 38.05
C LYS A 32 2.10 -5.05 37.47
N GLU A 33 1.93 -5.45 36.21
CA GLU A 33 2.85 -6.36 35.51
C GLU A 33 4.25 -5.78 35.32
N LYS A 34 4.36 -4.46 35.14
CA LYS A 34 5.62 -3.74 34.95
C LYS A 34 6.24 -3.22 36.26
N GLY A 35 5.58 -3.40 37.40
CA GLY A 35 6.03 -2.86 38.68
C GLY A 35 6.01 -1.33 38.73
N LEU A 36 5.12 -0.69 37.98
CA LEU A 36 4.95 0.77 37.93
C LEU A 36 3.86 1.22 38.92
N ASN A 37 3.96 2.46 39.42
CA ASN A 37 2.88 3.09 40.17
C ASN A 37 1.87 3.72 39.19
N ALA A 38 0.67 3.14 39.08
CA ALA A 38 -0.35 3.59 38.14
C ALA A 38 -0.79 5.05 38.38
N ASP A 39 -0.85 5.48 39.65
CA ASP A 39 -1.31 6.83 40.03
C ASP A 39 -0.28 7.92 39.72
N GLU A 40 1.00 7.56 39.62
CA GLU A 40 2.06 8.48 39.19
C GLU A 40 2.17 8.54 37.67
N VAL A 41 2.01 7.41 36.99
CA VAL A 41 2.31 7.28 35.57
C VAL A 41 1.17 7.80 34.68
N PHE A 42 -0.08 7.49 35.00
CA PHE A 42 -1.18 7.67 34.04
C PHE A 42 -1.98 8.97 34.16
N PRO A 43 -2.43 9.42 35.35
CA PRO A 43 -3.40 10.52 35.43
C PRO A 43 -2.94 11.83 34.76
N GLN A 44 -1.64 12.14 34.85
CA GLN A 44 -1.05 13.36 34.28
C GLN A 44 -0.41 13.18 32.89
N ALA A 45 -0.50 11.98 32.31
CA ALA A 45 0.07 11.69 31.00
C ALA A 45 -0.66 12.42 29.85
N ARG A 46 0.08 12.75 28.79
CA ARG A 46 -0.35 13.53 27.61
C ARG A 46 0.25 12.93 26.34
N LEU A 47 -0.35 13.20 25.16
CA LEU A 47 0.26 12.83 23.87
C LEU A 47 1.28 13.88 23.41
N VAL A 48 0.97 15.16 23.61
CA VAL A 48 1.80 16.31 23.24
C VAL A 48 1.72 17.37 24.35
N GLU A 49 2.69 18.27 24.39
CA GLU A 49 2.90 19.21 25.51
C GLU A 49 1.70 20.15 25.76
N ASP A 50 1.07 20.65 24.70
CA ASP A 50 -0.05 21.59 24.75
C ASP A 50 -1.44 20.92 24.91
N GLN A 51 -1.50 19.58 24.86
CA GLN A 51 -2.72 18.83 25.07
C GLN A 51 -2.93 18.51 26.56
N LEU A 52 -4.19 18.55 27.01
CA LEU A 52 -4.57 18.27 28.40
C LEU A 52 -4.48 16.77 28.76
N PRO A 53 -4.20 16.43 30.04
CA PRO A 53 -3.80 15.08 30.45
C PRO A 53 -4.96 14.09 30.56
N LEU A 54 -4.65 12.80 30.78
CA LEU A 54 -5.64 11.71 30.90
C LEU A 54 -6.78 12.03 31.88
N VAL A 55 -6.46 12.57 33.07
CA VAL A 55 -7.48 12.98 34.05
C VAL A 55 -8.50 13.95 33.45
N PHE A 56 -8.04 14.93 32.66
CA PHE A 56 -8.90 15.89 31.99
C PHE A 56 -9.77 15.22 30.92
N GLN A 57 -9.23 14.22 30.21
CA GLN A 57 -10.00 13.48 29.21
C GLN A 57 -11.17 12.73 29.86
N VAL A 58 -10.96 12.06 31.00
CA VAL A 58 -12.03 11.40 31.76
C VAL A 58 -13.04 12.40 32.31
N GLN A 59 -12.55 13.51 32.87
CA GLN A 59 -13.39 14.58 33.41
C GLN A 59 -14.30 15.19 32.35
N THR A 60 -13.77 15.42 31.16
CA THR A 60 -14.51 16.07 30.07
C THR A 60 -15.46 15.10 29.37
N ALA A 61 -15.07 13.82 29.21
CA ALA A 61 -15.99 12.79 28.70
C ALA A 61 -17.23 12.65 29.60
N THR A 62 -17.03 12.54 30.91
CA THR A 62 -18.15 12.44 31.87
C THR A 62 -18.97 13.74 31.95
N ARG A 63 -18.33 14.91 31.87
CA ARG A 63 -19.03 16.21 31.77
C ARG A 63 -19.86 16.34 30.49
N ALA A 64 -19.36 15.83 29.36
CA ALA A 64 -20.10 15.82 28.11
C ALA A 64 -21.38 14.98 28.24
N VAL A 65 -21.32 13.84 28.94
CA VAL A 65 -22.51 13.04 29.29
C VAL A 65 -23.48 13.85 30.15
N GLN A 66 -23.02 14.45 31.25
CA GLN A 66 -23.88 15.25 32.13
C GLN A 66 -24.56 16.41 31.40
N THR A 67 -23.79 17.17 30.63
CA THR A 67 -24.29 18.31 29.83
C THR A 67 -25.33 17.85 28.82
N THR A 68 -25.09 16.73 28.15
CA THR A 68 -26.00 16.20 27.15
C THR A 68 -27.28 15.68 27.80
N ILE A 69 -27.20 14.94 28.91
CA ILE A 69 -28.38 14.50 29.67
C ILE A 69 -29.22 15.70 30.11
N GLY A 70 -28.58 16.76 30.61
CA GLY A 70 -29.30 17.96 31.02
C GLY A 70 -30.06 18.63 29.88
N ARG A 71 -29.49 18.65 28.67
CA ARG A 71 -30.19 19.12 27.46
C ARG A 71 -31.34 18.20 27.04
N LEU A 72 -31.09 16.89 27.07
CA LEU A 72 -32.07 15.88 26.67
C LEU A 72 -33.31 15.92 27.57
N THR A 73 -33.11 16.03 28.87
CA THR A 73 -34.18 16.02 29.89
C THR A 73 -34.72 17.43 30.20
N GLY A 74 -33.94 18.47 29.91
CA GLY A 74 -34.20 19.84 30.35
C GLY A 74 -33.99 20.08 31.83
N VAL A 75 -33.34 19.16 32.54
CA VAL A 75 -32.95 19.31 33.94
C VAL A 75 -31.53 19.86 33.98
N GLU A 76 -31.30 20.90 34.78
CA GLU A 76 -29.96 21.44 34.95
C GLU A 76 -29.00 20.38 35.52
N PRO A 77 -27.86 20.10 34.87
CA PRO A 77 -26.97 19.04 35.30
C PRO A 77 -26.15 19.46 36.52
N THR A 78 -26.10 18.59 37.52
CA THR A 78 -25.15 18.72 38.64
C THR A 78 -23.80 18.18 38.22
N PHE A 79 -22.83 19.06 37.96
CA PHE A 79 -21.47 18.66 37.59
C PHE A 79 -20.69 18.08 38.77
N PHE A 80 -19.82 17.11 38.49
CA PHE A 80 -18.90 16.58 39.49
C PHE A 80 -17.74 17.56 39.73
N GLU A 81 -17.22 17.59 40.96
CA GLU A 81 -15.97 18.30 41.25
C GLU A 81 -14.78 17.61 40.58
N ASP A 82 -13.86 18.38 40.01
CA ASP A 82 -12.67 17.89 39.29
C ASP A 82 -11.49 17.67 40.26
N ASN A 83 -11.65 16.78 41.24
CA ASN A 83 -10.67 16.53 42.31
C ASN A 83 -9.95 15.18 42.22
N GLU A 84 -10.12 14.46 41.12
CA GLU A 84 -9.51 13.13 40.89
C GLU A 84 -7.98 13.21 40.79
N LYS A 85 -7.28 12.30 41.47
CA LYS A 85 -5.82 12.21 41.45
C LYS A 85 -5.29 10.83 41.12
N THR A 86 -6.06 9.79 41.42
CA THR A 86 -5.69 8.39 41.28
C THR A 86 -6.52 7.71 40.19
N ILE A 87 -6.07 6.56 39.68
CA ILE A 87 -6.87 5.74 38.76
C ILE A 87 -8.18 5.31 39.42
N ALA A 88 -8.16 5.00 40.71
CA ALA A 88 -9.37 4.67 41.47
C ALA A 88 -10.39 5.81 41.48
N ASP A 89 -9.95 7.06 41.58
CA ASP A 89 -10.83 8.23 41.48
C ASP A 89 -11.45 8.35 40.07
N LEU A 90 -10.67 8.06 39.03
CA LEU A 90 -11.16 8.06 37.64
C LEU A 90 -12.24 7.00 37.41
N HIS A 91 -12.04 5.78 37.92
CA HIS A 91 -13.06 4.74 37.93
C HIS A 91 -14.32 5.20 38.67
N ALA A 92 -14.18 5.75 39.88
CA ALA A 92 -15.31 6.24 40.66
C ALA A 92 -16.10 7.34 39.91
N ARG A 93 -15.42 8.25 39.21
CA ARG A 93 -16.07 9.27 38.38
C ARG A 93 -16.85 8.65 37.21
N ILE A 94 -16.27 7.68 36.51
CA ILE A 94 -16.94 6.99 35.40
C ILE A 94 -18.17 6.23 35.90
N GLN A 95 -18.09 5.55 37.05
CA GLN A 95 -19.24 4.85 37.62
C GLN A 95 -20.37 5.82 38.01
N LYS A 96 -20.06 6.98 38.61
CA LYS A 96 -21.07 8.04 38.86
C LYS A 96 -21.73 8.52 37.57
N ALA A 97 -20.97 8.70 36.49
CA ALA A 97 -21.53 9.07 35.19
C ALA A 97 -22.42 7.96 34.59
N LEU A 98 -22.02 6.69 34.77
CA LEU A 98 -22.82 5.53 34.36
C LEU A 98 -24.15 5.46 35.12
N GLU A 99 -24.15 5.74 36.42
CA GLU A 99 -25.38 5.82 37.22
C GLU A 99 -26.30 6.94 36.73
N ALA A 100 -25.73 8.14 36.48
CA ALA A 100 -26.49 9.28 35.96
C ALA A 100 -27.16 8.96 34.62
N VAL A 101 -26.42 8.39 33.66
CA VAL A 101 -26.98 8.08 32.33
C VAL A 101 -28.02 6.95 32.36
N LYS A 102 -27.86 5.97 33.25
CA LYS A 102 -28.83 4.87 33.45
C LYS A 102 -30.13 5.34 34.11
N SER A 103 -30.13 6.49 34.77
CA SER A 103 -31.32 7.04 35.43
C SER A 103 -32.28 7.75 34.45
N VAL A 104 -31.82 8.07 33.24
CA VAL A 104 -32.62 8.76 32.21
C VAL A 104 -33.66 7.81 31.63
N LYS A 105 -34.89 8.28 31.47
CA LYS A 105 -35.98 7.48 30.89
C LYS A 105 -36.32 7.92 29.46
N PRO A 106 -36.82 7.02 28.59
CA PRO A 106 -37.21 7.36 27.22
C PRO A 106 -38.17 8.55 27.13
N GLU A 107 -39.15 8.63 28.03
CA GLU A 107 -40.14 9.71 28.10
C GLU A 107 -39.54 11.11 28.35
N ASP A 108 -38.41 11.18 29.06
CA ASP A 108 -37.74 12.43 29.40
C ASP A 108 -36.97 12.99 28.19
N VAL A 109 -36.63 12.14 27.22
CA VAL A 109 -35.75 12.47 26.07
C VAL A 109 -36.55 12.70 24.79
N ASN A 110 -37.45 11.77 24.47
CA ASN A 110 -38.08 11.68 23.15
C ASN A 110 -39.18 12.73 22.91
N SER A 111 -39.42 13.62 23.87
CA SER A 111 -40.39 14.72 23.75
C SER A 111 -39.73 16.09 23.51
N ARG A 112 -38.40 16.15 23.48
CA ARG A 112 -37.63 17.40 23.51
C ARG A 112 -36.69 17.62 22.33
N GLU A 113 -36.70 16.74 21.34
CA GLU A 113 -35.70 16.72 20.26
C GLU A 113 -35.58 18.07 19.51
N ASP A 114 -36.72 18.75 19.30
CA ASP A 114 -36.80 20.02 18.58
C ASP A 114 -36.74 21.28 19.48
N VAL A 115 -36.69 21.09 20.81
CA VAL A 115 -36.54 22.22 21.76
C VAL A 115 -35.21 22.92 21.50
N LYS A 116 -35.22 24.26 21.50
CA LYS A 116 -34.00 25.04 21.29
C LYS A 116 -33.21 25.18 22.59
N VAL A 117 -31.91 24.98 22.49
CA VAL A 117 -30.93 25.15 23.57
C VAL A 117 -29.77 26.02 23.10
N GLU A 118 -29.18 26.74 24.04
CA GLU A 118 -28.02 27.59 23.79
C GLU A 118 -26.73 26.82 24.04
N LEU A 119 -25.83 26.87 23.07
CA LEU A 119 -24.46 26.37 23.18
C LEU A 119 -23.51 27.59 23.15
N PRO A 120 -23.03 28.06 24.32
CA PRO A 120 -22.10 29.17 24.36
C PRO A 120 -20.75 28.76 23.77
N ARG A 121 -20.17 29.61 22.93
CA ARG A 121 -18.77 29.59 22.51
C ARG A 121 -18.08 30.89 22.93
N PRO A 122 -16.73 30.93 22.96
CA PRO A 122 -16.00 32.13 23.34
C PRO A 122 -16.36 33.37 22.50
N ASP A 123 -16.73 33.20 21.24
CA ASP A 123 -17.01 34.26 20.27
C ASP A 123 -18.50 34.54 20.03
N ARG A 124 -19.38 33.54 20.26
CA ARG A 124 -20.84 33.65 20.02
C ARG A 124 -21.63 32.54 20.72
N THR A 125 -22.94 32.73 20.87
CA THR A 125 -23.85 31.66 21.31
C THR A 125 -24.56 31.04 20.12
N LEU A 126 -24.52 29.72 20.00
CA LEU A 126 -25.26 28.99 18.97
C LEU A 126 -26.59 28.51 19.54
N THR A 127 -27.70 28.84 18.87
CA THR A 127 -29.04 28.32 19.21
C THR A 127 -29.35 27.10 18.35
N LEU A 128 -29.33 25.91 18.94
CA LEU A 128 -29.49 24.62 18.27
C LEU A 128 -30.72 23.88 18.81
N THR A 129 -31.30 22.94 18.06
CA THR A 129 -32.22 21.99 18.70
C THR A 129 -31.47 21.07 19.67
N VAL A 130 -32.16 20.47 20.64
CA VAL A 130 -31.59 19.46 21.55
C VAL A 130 -30.96 18.32 20.73
N LYS A 131 -31.62 17.87 19.66
CA LYS A 131 -31.10 16.86 18.74
C LYS A 131 -29.78 17.29 18.11
N GLU A 132 -29.71 18.50 17.55
CA GLU A 132 -28.49 19.04 16.93
C GLU A 132 -27.36 19.20 17.96
N ALA A 133 -27.66 19.77 19.12
CA ALA A 133 -26.68 19.97 20.20
C ALA A 133 -26.15 18.63 20.75
N THR A 134 -26.99 17.59 20.73
CA THR A 134 -26.62 16.24 21.18
C THR A 134 -25.77 15.52 20.15
N LEU A 135 -26.22 15.42 18.89
CA LEU A 135 -25.53 14.65 17.85
C LEU A 135 -24.25 15.35 17.37
N ASN A 136 -24.29 16.67 17.15
CA ASN A 136 -23.19 17.39 16.50
C ASN A 136 -22.15 17.91 17.49
N HIS A 137 -22.48 17.97 18.79
CA HIS A 137 -21.56 18.44 19.82
C HIS A 137 -21.41 17.47 20.99
N GLY A 138 -22.49 17.09 21.68
CA GLY A 138 -22.40 16.23 22.86
C GLY A 138 -21.72 14.88 22.57
N GLN A 139 -22.22 14.17 21.56
CA GLN A 139 -21.73 12.86 21.15
C GLN A 139 -20.34 12.91 20.53
N THR A 140 -20.08 13.85 19.62
CA THR A 140 -18.78 14.01 18.97
C THR A 140 -17.67 14.35 19.97
N ASN A 141 -17.96 15.26 20.92
CA ASN A 141 -17.03 15.63 21.96
C ASN A 141 -16.76 14.48 22.95
N PHE A 142 -17.81 13.73 23.33
CA PHE A 142 -17.67 12.53 24.16
C PHE A 142 -16.72 11.49 23.54
N PHE A 143 -16.89 11.17 22.26
CA PHE A 143 -16.02 10.21 21.57
C PHE A 143 -14.58 10.71 21.43
N PHE A 144 -14.39 12.00 21.16
CA PHE A 144 -13.05 12.60 21.08
C PHE A 144 -12.25 12.37 22.36
N HIS A 145 -12.86 12.61 23.52
CA HIS A 145 -12.18 12.44 24.81
C HIS A 145 -11.94 10.98 25.18
N ILE A 146 -12.83 10.04 24.83
CA ILE A 146 -12.59 8.61 25.04
C ILE A 146 -11.41 8.14 24.18
N VAL A 147 -11.41 8.45 22.89
CA VAL A 147 -10.33 8.02 21.98
C VAL A 147 -9.00 8.67 22.36
N THR A 148 -9.03 9.93 22.82
CA THR A 148 -7.83 10.61 23.32
C THR A 148 -7.28 9.91 24.58
N GLY A 149 -8.13 9.58 25.55
CA GLY A 149 -7.73 8.83 26.74
C GLY A 149 -7.15 7.45 26.41
N TYR A 150 -7.80 6.71 25.49
CA TYR A 150 -7.27 5.47 24.93
C TYR A 150 -5.89 5.67 24.30
N SER A 151 -5.72 6.71 23.48
CA SER A 151 -4.45 6.98 22.78
C SER A 151 -3.33 7.35 23.75
N ILE A 152 -3.59 8.13 24.80
CA ILE A 152 -2.60 8.44 25.86
C ILE A 152 -2.11 7.16 26.54
N LEU A 153 -3.03 6.25 26.90
CA LEU A 153 -2.65 4.98 27.51
C LEU A 153 -1.84 4.12 26.53
N ARG A 154 -2.26 4.09 25.25
CA ARG A 154 -1.58 3.31 24.22
C ARG A 154 -0.16 3.83 23.93
N SER A 155 0.06 5.14 23.91
CA SER A 155 1.39 5.74 23.71
C SER A 155 2.35 5.42 24.85
N LEU A 156 1.84 5.15 26.06
CA LEU A 156 2.63 4.69 27.20
C LEU A 156 2.91 3.18 27.20
N GLY A 157 2.52 2.47 26.13
CA GLY A 157 2.80 1.04 25.97
C GLY A 157 1.77 0.10 26.61
N VAL A 158 0.63 0.62 27.10
CA VAL A 158 -0.46 -0.23 27.59
C VAL A 158 -0.97 -1.12 26.42
N PRO A 159 -1.13 -2.44 26.62
CA PRO A 159 -1.46 -3.40 25.56
C PRO A 159 -2.96 -3.38 25.20
N ILE A 160 -3.47 -2.22 24.83
CA ILE A 160 -4.85 -2.00 24.34
C ILE A 160 -4.88 -1.82 22.82
N GLY A 161 -5.95 -2.28 22.19
CA GLY A 161 -6.19 -2.24 20.75
C GLY A 161 -7.61 -1.77 20.40
N LYS A 162 -7.93 -1.74 19.09
CA LYS A 162 -9.28 -1.38 18.60
C LYS A 162 -10.39 -2.24 19.20
N GLY A 163 -10.09 -3.50 19.53
CA GLY A 163 -11.01 -4.39 20.24
C GLY A 163 -11.40 -3.87 21.62
N ASP A 164 -10.48 -3.23 22.36
CA ASP A 164 -10.75 -2.68 23.70
C ASP A 164 -11.69 -1.50 23.61
N TYR A 165 -11.53 -0.71 22.54
CA TYR A 165 -12.41 0.41 22.25
C TYR A 165 -13.82 -0.06 21.84
N LEU A 166 -13.92 -0.99 20.88
CA LEU A 166 -15.20 -1.42 20.29
C LEU A 166 -15.95 -2.47 21.11
N GLY A 167 -15.32 -3.10 22.10
CA GLY A 167 -15.88 -4.25 22.83
C GLY A 167 -17.26 -4.00 23.41
N SER A 168 -17.42 -2.91 24.16
CA SER A 168 -18.71 -2.52 24.74
C SER A 168 -19.76 -2.17 23.67
N PHE A 169 -19.33 -1.63 22.53
CA PHE A 169 -20.24 -1.23 21.45
C PHE A 169 -20.85 -2.44 20.73
N LEU A 170 -20.05 -3.48 20.52
CA LEU A 170 -20.41 -4.67 19.76
C LEU A 170 -20.90 -5.85 20.62
N ALA A 171 -20.85 -5.74 21.95
CA ALA A 171 -21.19 -6.82 22.87
C ALA A 171 -22.55 -7.47 22.56
N ASP A 172 -23.61 -6.68 22.39
CA ASP A 172 -24.96 -7.19 22.11
C ASP A 172 -25.05 -7.88 20.74
N THR A 173 -24.32 -7.38 19.74
CA THR A 173 -24.27 -7.93 18.39
C THR A 173 -23.52 -9.27 18.34
N LEU A 174 -22.51 -9.44 19.19
CA LEU A 174 -21.64 -10.61 19.20
C LEU A 174 -22.16 -11.76 20.08
N LEU A 175 -22.94 -11.45 21.12
CA LEU A 175 -23.44 -12.42 22.09
C LEU A 175 -24.87 -12.91 21.82
N GLY A 176 -25.66 -12.19 21.01
CA GLY A 176 -27.07 -12.49 20.78
C GLY A 176 -27.96 -12.20 22.02
N PRO A 177 -29.30 -12.16 21.86
CA PRO A 177 -30.19 -11.87 22.98
C PRO A 177 -30.22 -13.05 23.98
N GLY A 178 -29.78 -12.81 25.22
CA GLY A 178 -29.91 -13.77 26.33
C GLY A 178 -28.65 -14.08 27.17
N PHE A 179 -27.52 -13.39 26.94
CA PHE A 179 -26.28 -13.65 27.67
C PHE A 179 -26.11 -12.72 28.90
N GLU A 180 -25.80 -13.28 30.07
CA GLU A 180 -25.56 -12.48 31.29
C GLU A 180 -24.23 -11.72 31.23
N ARG A 181 -24.26 -10.45 31.70
CA ARG A 181 -23.11 -9.54 31.81
C ARG A 181 -22.13 -10.05 32.88
N GLY A 182 -21.24 -10.97 32.51
CA GLY A 182 -20.19 -11.47 33.39
C GLY A 182 -18.93 -11.98 32.71
N ASP A 183 -18.97 -12.29 31.40
CA ASP A 183 -17.84 -12.90 30.71
C ASP A 183 -17.31 -12.02 29.57
N HIS A 184 -16.55 -10.98 29.95
CA HIS A 184 -15.85 -10.12 28.99
C HIS A 184 -14.92 -10.95 28.06
N GLU A 185 -14.35 -12.07 28.52
CA GLU A 185 -13.41 -12.91 27.74
C GLU A 185 -14.06 -13.58 26.52
N SER A 186 -15.36 -13.90 26.61
CA SER A 186 -16.12 -14.49 25.51
C SER A 186 -16.36 -13.52 24.33
N VAL A 187 -16.62 -12.24 24.62
CA VAL A 187 -16.72 -11.15 23.63
C VAL A 187 -15.36 -10.94 22.97
N TRP A 188 -14.29 -11.00 23.75
CA TRP A 188 -12.90 -10.89 23.29
C TRP A 188 -12.53 -11.94 22.25
N ARG A 189 -12.84 -13.21 22.49
CA ARG A 189 -12.55 -14.30 21.55
C ARG A 189 -13.30 -14.17 20.22
N ARG A 190 -14.53 -13.62 20.25
CA ARG A 190 -15.34 -13.38 19.03
C ARG A 190 -14.91 -12.12 18.28
N LEU A 191 -14.53 -11.05 18.97
CA LEU A 191 -13.90 -9.88 18.35
C LEU A 191 -12.58 -10.23 17.67
N LEU A 192 -11.76 -11.09 18.29
CA LEU A 192 -10.57 -11.64 17.65
C LEU A 192 -10.93 -12.36 16.34
N SER A 193 -11.99 -13.17 16.28
CA SER A 193 -12.38 -13.80 15.00
C SER A 193 -12.86 -12.83 13.91
N TRP A 194 -13.31 -11.62 14.27
CA TRP A 194 -13.72 -10.58 13.32
C TRP A 194 -12.58 -9.62 12.95
N PHE A 195 -11.63 -9.40 13.86
CA PHE A 195 -10.49 -8.48 13.68
C PHE A 195 -9.16 -9.17 13.35
N VAL A 196 -9.08 -10.51 13.33
CA VAL A 196 -7.90 -11.28 12.84
C VAL A 196 -7.74 -11.21 11.30
N ILE A 197 -8.46 -10.31 10.64
CA ILE A 197 -8.04 -9.77 9.34
C ILE A 197 -7.15 -8.53 9.62
N GLY A 198 -5.85 -8.77 9.85
CA GLY A 198 -4.80 -7.75 9.69
C GLY A 198 -4.07 -7.29 10.95
N LEU A 199 -2.98 -8.01 11.29
CA LEU A 199 -1.65 -7.57 11.77
C LEU A 199 -1.10 -8.43 12.92
N PRO A 200 0.17 -8.88 12.85
CA PRO A 200 0.81 -9.67 13.91
C PRO A 200 1.33 -8.75 15.02
N ILE A 201 1.03 -9.08 16.28
CA ILE A 201 1.77 -8.56 17.44
C ILE A 201 2.89 -9.58 17.71
N PRO A 202 4.19 -9.23 17.56
CA PRO A 202 5.26 -10.10 18.02
C PRO A 202 5.47 -9.89 19.52
N THR A 203 4.97 -10.80 20.35
CA THR A 203 5.45 -10.90 21.74
C THR A 203 6.78 -11.64 21.74
N CYS A 204 7.88 -10.90 21.58
CA CYS A 204 9.21 -11.38 21.95
C CYS A 204 9.30 -11.44 23.48
N HIS A 205 9.31 -12.65 24.04
CA HIS A 205 9.78 -12.88 25.41
C HIS A 205 11.31 -12.87 25.42
N CYS A 206 11.92 -11.77 25.89
CA CYS A 206 13.29 -11.76 26.34
C CYS A 206 13.31 -11.54 27.86
N THR A 207 13.59 -12.60 28.62
CA THR A 207 14.07 -12.50 30.00
C THR A 207 15.54 -12.89 30.03
N ALA A 208 16.41 -11.94 30.31
CA ALA A 208 17.80 -12.19 30.66
C ALA A 208 17.94 -12.22 32.18
N ALA A 209 18.37 -13.36 32.74
CA ALA A 209 19.26 -13.46 33.90
C ALA A 209 19.40 -14.93 34.36
N ASN A 210 20.50 -15.59 34.02
CA ASN A 210 21.52 -15.98 35.00
C ASN A 210 22.61 -16.85 34.37
N MET A 211 23.85 -16.38 34.50
CA MET A 211 25.06 -17.17 34.33
C MET A 211 25.08 -18.34 35.33
N ARG A 212 25.50 -19.53 34.87
CA ARG A 212 26.65 -20.28 35.43
C ARG A 212 26.89 -21.62 34.72
N THR A 213 28.10 -21.72 34.18
CA THR A 213 29.02 -22.89 34.17
C THR A 213 28.69 -24.19 33.42
N ILE A 214 29.57 -24.46 32.44
CA ILE A 214 30.41 -25.67 32.25
C ILE A 214 29.97 -26.75 31.23
N GLN A 215 30.84 -26.91 30.22
CA GLN A 215 31.24 -28.08 29.40
C GLN A 215 30.24 -28.77 28.43
N GLN A 216 30.43 -28.47 27.13
CA GLN A 216 30.71 -29.38 25.99
C GLN A 216 30.78 -30.93 26.25
N PRO A 217 30.73 -31.81 25.20
CA PRO A 217 29.73 -32.04 24.13
C PRO A 217 29.46 -33.57 23.87
N TRP A 218 28.73 -33.91 22.77
CA TRP A 218 28.74 -35.14 21.93
C TRP A 218 27.44 -35.99 21.81
N SER A 219 26.96 -36.00 20.55
CA SER A 219 26.54 -37.13 19.68
C SER A 219 25.51 -38.18 20.12
N ASP A 220 24.54 -38.39 19.23
CA ASP A 220 23.93 -39.64 18.74
C ASP A 220 23.70 -40.81 19.71
N ILE A 221 22.46 -41.36 19.69
CA ILE A 221 22.16 -42.76 19.32
C ILE A 221 20.68 -43.08 19.60
N SER A 222 20.05 -43.62 18.56
CA SER A 222 18.86 -44.50 18.43
C SER A 222 17.94 -44.85 19.62
N ALA A 223 16.63 -44.87 19.32
CA ALA A 223 15.59 -45.72 19.93
C ALA A 223 15.92 -47.23 19.83
N PRO A 224 15.10 -48.21 20.31
CA PRO A 224 13.79 -48.15 20.99
C PRO A 224 13.67 -49.09 22.23
N PHE A 225 12.57 -49.04 23.01
CA PHE A 225 12.01 -50.25 23.67
C PHE A 225 10.55 -50.07 24.09
N ILE A 226 9.78 -51.13 23.81
CA ILE A 226 8.38 -51.41 24.13
C ILE A 226 8.29 -52.00 25.55
N ASN A 227 7.31 -51.60 26.37
CA ASN A 227 6.39 -52.53 27.05
C ASN A 227 5.28 -51.87 27.90
N ALA A 228 4.05 -52.16 27.47
CA ALA A 228 2.85 -52.55 28.22
C ALA A 228 2.72 -52.22 29.73
N ARG A 229 1.59 -51.57 30.08
CA ARG A 229 0.70 -52.03 31.16
C ARG A 229 -0.76 -51.79 30.79
N ALA A 230 -1.54 -52.87 30.87
CA ALA A 230 -2.98 -52.94 30.70
C ALA A 230 -3.73 -52.73 32.03
N ALA A 231 -5.05 -52.54 31.88
CA ALA A 231 -6.16 -52.87 32.80
C ALA A 231 -6.93 -51.67 33.37
N ASN A 232 -8.12 -51.38 32.82
CA ASN A 232 -9.38 -51.91 33.37
C ASN A 232 -10.59 -51.42 32.55
N MET A 233 -11.42 -52.39 32.13
CA MET A 233 -12.70 -52.23 31.44
C MET A 233 -13.73 -53.08 32.19
N LYS A 234 -14.89 -52.52 32.52
CA LYS A 234 -16.16 -53.18 32.88
C LYS A 234 -17.25 -52.11 32.76
N LEU A 235 -18.47 -52.33 32.27
CA LEU A 235 -19.19 -53.41 31.60
C LEU A 235 -20.58 -52.78 31.28
N ILE A 236 -21.26 -53.18 30.20
CA ILE A 236 -22.69 -53.57 30.14
C ILE A 236 -23.07 -53.85 28.67
N THR A 237 -23.55 -55.07 28.45
CA THR A 237 -24.16 -55.66 27.24
C THR A 237 -25.57 -56.12 27.72
N VAL A 238 -26.68 -56.12 26.97
CA VAL A 238 -27.15 -57.07 25.92
C VAL A 238 -28.61 -56.69 25.53
N PHE A 239 -29.04 -57.10 24.32
CA PHE A 239 -30.39 -57.35 23.75
C PHE A 239 -30.74 -56.38 22.59
N THR A 240 -31.07 -56.78 21.34
CA THR A 240 -31.53 -58.06 20.76
C THR A 240 -31.31 -58.02 19.23
N ALA A 241 -31.18 -59.18 18.58
CA ALA A 241 -30.99 -59.33 17.13
C ALA A 241 -32.32 -59.58 16.36
N ILE A 242 -32.23 -59.37 15.04
CA ILE A 242 -33.06 -59.89 13.92
C ILE A 242 -34.22 -58.99 13.43
N LEU A 243 -33.92 -58.22 12.38
CA LEU A 243 -34.70 -58.18 11.13
C LEU A 243 -33.81 -57.56 10.05
N GLY A 244 -33.23 -58.42 9.21
CA GLY A 244 -32.43 -57.98 8.06
C GLY A 244 -33.33 -57.70 6.87
N LEU A 245 -33.07 -56.59 6.18
CA LEU A 245 -33.30 -56.40 4.75
C LEU A 245 -32.31 -55.33 4.25
N ILE A 246 -31.32 -55.78 3.48
CA ILE A 246 -30.67 -55.13 2.32
C ILE A 246 -30.10 -53.72 2.53
N GLU A 247 -28.76 -53.63 2.62
CA GLU A 247 -27.95 -52.78 1.73
C GLU A 247 -26.46 -53.21 1.81
N PRO A 248 -25.78 -53.45 0.68
CA PRO A 248 -24.36 -53.75 0.69
C PRO A 248 -23.57 -52.45 0.93
N SER A 249 -22.66 -52.53 1.89
CA SER A 249 -21.59 -51.57 2.12
C SER A 249 -20.84 -51.24 0.82
N LEU A 250 -21.06 -50.05 0.27
CA LEU A 250 -20.05 -49.38 -0.53
C LEU A 250 -19.09 -48.71 0.44
N ALA A 251 -17.95 -49.37 0.65
CA ALA A 251 -16.76 -48.72 1.15
C ALA A 251 -16.44 -47.56 0.18
N LEU A 252 -16.72 -46.32 0.61
CA LEU A 252 -16.19 -45.14 -0.05
C LEU A 252 -14.70 -45.10 0.24
N ASN A 253 -13.92 -45.51 -0.76
CA ASN A 253 -12.52 -45.14 -0.87
C ASN A 253 -12.37 -43.64 -0.61
N ASN A 254 -11.46 -43.30 0.29
CA ASN A 254 -10.85 -41.97 0.35
C ASN A 254 -9.92 -41.82 -0.87
N ASP A 255 -10.50 -41.75 -2.08
CA ASP A 255 -9.75 -41.42 -3.28
C ASP A 255 -9.45 -39.92 -3.26
N LYS A 256 -8.17 -39.58 -3.44
CA LYS A 256 -7.76 -38.20 -3.73
C LYS A 256 -8.56 -37.72 -4.94
N ILE A 257 -9.47 -36.78 -4.69
CA ILE A 257 -10.13 -35.97 -5.70
C ILE A 257 -9.04 -35.40 -6.62
N GLY A 258 -8.94 -35.87 -7.86
CA GLY A 258 -7.97 -35.37 -8.83
C GLY A 258 -8.48 -34.14 -9.60
N ALA A 259 -7.57 -33.41 -10.26
CA ALA A 259 -7.85 -32.18 -11.03
C ALA A 259 -9.11 -32.28 -11.89
N ASN A 260 -9.26 -33.39 -12.62
CA ASN A 260 -10.40 -33.61 -13.48
C ASN A 260 -11.74 -33.65 -12.71
N SER A 261 -11.77 -34.26 -11.53
CA SER A 261 -12.99 -34.32 -10.71
C SER A 261 -13.37 -32.95 -10.13
N THR A 262 -12.39 -32.12 -9.77
CA THR A 262 -12.63 -30.74 -9.33
C THR A 262 -13.16 -29.87 -10.47
N LEU A 263 -12.59 -29.99 -11.67
CA LEU A 263 -13.07 -29.30 -12.87
C LEU A 263 -14.50 -29.73 -13.27
N GLU A 264 -14.81 -31.03 -13.26
CA GLU A 264 -16.15 -31.53 -13.60
C GLU A 264 -17.22 -31.03 -12.62
N ARG A 265 -16.92 -30.99 -11.31
CA ARG A 265 -17.82 -30.37 -10.31
C ARG A 265 -18.02 -28.88 -10.59
N ALA A 266 -16.94 -28.16 -10.92
CA ALA A 266 -17.05 -26.74 -11.24
C ALA A 266 -17.88 -26.48 -12.51
N ILE A 267 -17.68 -27.25 -13.57
CA ILE A 267 -18.47 -27.16 -14.81
C ILE A 267 -19.94 -27.48 -14.55
N THR A 268 -20.21 -28.50 -13.75
CA THR A 268 -21.58 -28.84 -13.34
C THR A 268 -22.23 -27.70 -12.56
N ALA A 269 -21.51 -27.09 -11.62
CA ALA A 269 -22.01 -25.98 -10.81
C ALA A 269 -22.25 -24.71 -11.63
N ILE A 270 -21.40 -24.44 -12.62
CA ILE A 270 -21.54 -23.33 -13.58
C ILE A 270 -22.75 -23.56 -14.50
N GLY A 271 -22.94 -24.78 -15.01
CA GLY A 271 -23.98 -25.10 -15.99
C GLY A 271 -23.38 -25.71 -17.25
N ALA A 272 -23.14 -27.02 -17.21
CA ALA A 272 -22.37 -27.75 -18.22
C ALA A 272 -22.93 -27.62 -19.65
N GLU A 273 -24.26 -27.74 -19.82
CA GLU A 273 -24.90 -27.69 -21.13
C GLU A 273 -24.73 -26.29 -21.76
N GLY A 274 -25.01 -25.24 -21.00
CA GLY A 274 -24.86 -23.87 -21.48
C GLY A 274 -23.40 -23.55 -21.81
N LEU A 275 -22.46 -23.93 -20.93
CA LEU A 275 -21.03 -23.69 -21.13
C LEU A 275 -20.49 -24.38 -22.39
N SER A 276 -20.98 -25.58 -22.72
CA SER A 276 -20.58 -26.31 -23.94
C SER A 276 -21.00 -25.63 -25.25
N LYS A 277 -22.03 -24.77 -25.18
CA LYS A 277 -22.60 -24.02 -26.31
C LYS A 277 -22.14 -22.55 -26.33
N LEU A 278 -21.41 -22.12 -25.30
CA LEU A 278 -20.95 -20.74 -25.17
C LEU A 278 -19.86 -20.45 -26.21
N HIS A 279 -20.10 -19.44 -27.04
CA HIS A 279 -19.13 -19.02 -28.06
C HIS A 279 -18.90 -17.52 -28.02
N LYS A 280 -19.96 -16.71 -28.09
CA LYS A 280 -19.88 -15.24 -28.01
C LYS A 280 -20.66 -14.71 -26.82
N VAL A 281 -19.99 -13.97 -25.95
CA VAL A 281 -20.60 -13.34 -24.77
C VAL A 281 -20.27 -11.85 -24.73
N THR A 282 -21.19 -11.06 -24.17
CA THR A 282 -20.95 -9.65 -23.84
C THR A 282 -21.37 -9.36 -22.42
N TYR A 283 -20.58 -8.54 -21.74
CA TYR A 283 -20.83 -7.99 -20.42
C TYR A 283 -20.96 -6.48 -20.55
N GLU A 284 -22.03 -5.90 -20.01
CA GLU A 284 -22.13 -4.47 -19.73
C GLU A 284 -21.76 -4.26 -18.27
N CYS A 285 -20.75 -3.43 -18.01
CA CYS A 285 -20.18 -3.27 -16.68
C CYS A 285 -20.11 -1.81 -16.24
N GLN A 286 -20.32 -1.59 -14.95
CA GLN A 286 -19.98 -0.36 -14.25
C GLN A 286 -18.63 -0.54 -13.53
N SER A 287 -17.62 0.22 -13.96
CA SER A 287 -16.31 0.26 -13.30
C SER A 287 -16.38 1.22 -12.11
N LEU A 288 -15.97 0.74 -10.93
CA LEU A 288 -16.02 1.54 -9.71
C LEU A 288 -14.74 2.35 -9.55
N MET A 289 -13.60 1.68 -9.36
CA MET A 289 -12.31 2.33 -9.14
C MET A 289 -11.19 1.47 -9.70
N GLN A 290 -10.17 2.11 -10.25
CA GLN A 290 -8.89 1.50 -10.56
C GLN A 290 -7.82 2.14 -9.67
N SER A 291 -7.08 1.33 -8.90
CA SER A 291 -5.99 1.82 -8.06
C SER A 291 -4.79 2.22 -8.93
N TYR A 292 -4.16 3.34 -8.59
CA TYR A 292 -2.86 3.76 -9.12
C TYR A 292 -1.71 3.09 -8.38
N ASN A 293 -1.91 2.75 -7.11
CA ASN A 293 -0.84 2.26 -6.25
C ASN A 293 -1.05 0.78 -5.92
N LEU A 294 -0.06 -0.05 -6.22
CA LEU A 294 -0.07 -1.48 -5.92
C LEU A 294 0.06 -1.81 -4.42
N ASN A 295 0.40 -0.83 -3.56
CA ASN A 295 0.57 -0.98 -2.11
C ASN A 295 -0.48 -0.25 -1.26
N ARG A 296 -1.32 0.62 -1.86
CA ARG A 296 -2.38 1.37 -1.18
C ARG A 296 -3.61 1.50 -2.07
N ALA A 297 -4.79 1.23 -1.52
CA ALA A 297 -6.05 1.25 -2.26
C ALA A 297 -6.69 2.65 -2.38
N ASP A 298 -6.22 3.65 -1.63
CA ASP A 298 -6.84 4.98 -1.54
C ASP A 298 -6.34 5.97 -2.61
N VAL A 299 -5.37 5.56 -3.43
CA VAL A 299 -4.88 6.35 -4.56
C VAL A 299 -5.37 5.70 -5.84
N SER A 300 -6.32 6.34 -6.53
CA SER A 300 -6.89 5.82 -7.77
C SER A 300 -6.17 6.37 -9.01
N ALA A 301 -6.05 5.54 -10.04
CA ALA A 301 -5.67 5.97 -11.39
C ALA A 301 -6.93 6.45 -12.14
N ALA A 302 -8.06 5.77 -11.92
CA ALA A 302 -9.38 6.18 -12.41
C ALA A 302 -10.43 6.05 -11.30
N THR A 303 -11.29 7.06 -11.19
CA THR A 303 -12.27 7.19 -10.10
C THR A 303 -13.64 6.62 -10.43
N SER A 304 -13.92 6.40 -11.72
CA SER A 304 -15.15 5.77 -12.21
C SER A 304 -15.02 5.43 -13.69
N GLY A 305 -15.91 4.57 -14.19
CA GLY A 305 -16.02 4.31 -15.62
C GLY A 305 -17.15 3.36 -15.97
N THR A 306 -17.27 3.09 -17.25
CA THR A 306 -18.13 2.04 -17.81
C THR A 306 -17.32 1.24 -18.80
N GLN A 307 -17.56 -0.07 -18.85
CA GLN A 307 -16.89 -0.92 -19.84
C GLN A 307 -17.83 -1.99 -20.37
N ASN A 308 -17.73 -2.26 -21.67
CA ASN A 308 -18.33 -3.41 -22.29
C ASN A 308 -17.23 -4.41 -22.63
N ILE A 309 -17.33 -5.61 -22.08
CA ILE A 309 -16.37 -6.68 -22.34
C ILE A 309 -17.04 -7.72 -23.22
N SER A 310 -16.48 -7.96 -24.39
CA SER A 310 -16.96 -8.95 -25.35
C SER A 310 -15.94 -10.06 -25.51
N TYR A 311 -16.40 -11.30 -25.59
CA TYR A 311 -15.54 -12.45 -25.85
C TYR A 311 -16.03 -13.26 -27.05
N GLU A 312 -15.08 -13.78 -27.80
CA GLU A 312 -15.21 -14.98 -28.63
C GLU A 312 -14.33 -16.07 -28.00
N VAL A 313 -14.98 -17.11 -27.50
CA VAL A 313 -14.36 -18.25 -26.81
C VAL A 313 -14.27 -19.39 -27.81
N ASP A 314 -13.09 -19.55 -28.44
CA ASP A 314 -12.85 -20.57 -29.47
C ASP A 314 -11.56 -21.34 -29.18
N TYR A 315 -11.65 -22.39 -28.37
CA TYR A 315 -10.50 -23.12 -27.86
C TYR A 315 -9.51 -23.58 -28.98
N PRO A 316 -8.19 -23.39 -28.83
CA PRO A 316 -7.45 -22.82 -27.70
C PRO A 316 -7.25 -21.30 -27.80
N LEU A 317 -7.96 -20.63 -28.68
CA LEU A 317 -7.90 -19.20 -28.89
C LEU A 317 -9.00 -18.49 -28.08
N LEU A 318 -8.74 -17.24 -27.76
CA LEU A 318 -9.70 -16.35 -27.13
C LEU A 318 -9.45 -14.98 -27.73
N ARG A 319 -10.56 -14.33 -28.13
CA ARG A 319 -10.54 -12.93 -28.52
C ARG A 319 -11.40 -12.17 -27.52
N GLN A 320 -10.84 -11.09 -27.01
CA GLN A 320 -11.54 -10.17 -26.12
C GLN A 320 -11.54 -8.79 -26.77
N ARG A 321 -12.63 -8.05 -26.57
CA ARG A 321 -12.69 -6.63 -26.83
C ARG A 321 -13.26 -5.91 -25.61
N ILE A 322 -12.58 -4.86 -25.20
CA ILE A 322 -12.98 -3.99 -24.10
C ILE A 322 -13.22 -2.60 -24.68
N ASP A 323 -14.48 -2.19 -24.74
CA ASP A 323 -14.87 -0.82 -25.05
C ASP A 323 -15.09 -0.09 -23.72
N ARG A 324 -14.26 0.89 -23.39
CA ARG A 324 -14.18 1.48 -22.05
C ARG A 324 -14.15 2.99 -22.08
N ARG A 325 -14.86 3.58 -21.13
CA ARG A 325 -14.80 5.00 -20.77
C ARG A 325 -14.41 5.13 -19.31
N ILE A 326 -13.36 5.88 -19.01
CA ILE A 326 -12.89 6.12 -17.64
C ILE A 326 -12.72 7.60 -17.35
N GLN A 327 -12.93 7.97 -16.09
CA GLN A 327 -12.56 9.27 -15.54
C GLN A 327 -11.22 9.15 -14.82
N PRO A 328 -10.12 9.73 -15.35
CA PRO A 328 -8.85 9.80 -14.65
C PRO A 328 -9.02 10.46 -13.27
N SER A 329 -8.25 9.98 -12.31
CA SER A 329 -8.20 10.53 -10.96
C SER A 329 -7.51 11.89 -10.92
N HIS A 330 -7.84 12.70 -9.91
CA HIS A 330 -7.13 13.94 -9.56
C HIS A 330 -5.64 13.73 -9.27
N SER A 331 -5.24 12.49 -8.95
CA SER A 331 -3.84 12.09 -8.84
C SER A 331 -3.02 12.40 -10.10
N TRP A 332 -3.67 12.55 -11.25
CA TRP A 332 -3.04 12.92 -12.52
C TRP A 332 -3.02 14.41 -12.82
N GLY A 333 -3.43 15.27 -11.88
CA GLY A 333 -3.55 16.72 -12.12
C GLY A 333 -2.23 17.38 -12.56
N TRP A 334 -1.10 16.77 -12.21
CA TRP A 334 0.24 17.17 -12.67
C TRP A 334 0.49 16.81 -14.14
N ALA A 335 -0.08 15.72 -14.66
CA ALA A 335 0.08 15.29 -16.05
C ALA A 335 -0.87 16.05 -16.99
N SER A 336 -2.07 16.38 -16.53
CA SER A 336 -3.01 17.22 -17.28
C SER A 336 -3.93 18.00 -16.35
N PRO A 337 -4.02 19.33 -16.46
CA PRO A 337 -4.85 20.14 -15.57
C PRO A 337 -6.36 19.97 -15.81
N GLU A 338 -6.78 19.51 -17.00
CA GLU A 338 -8.20 19.41 -17.37
C GLU A 338 -8.81 18.01 -17.13
N LEU A 339 -7.99 16.99 -16.81
CA LEU A 339 -8.35 15.58 -16.49
C LEU A 339 -9.65 15.07 -17.10
N GLN A 340 -9.78 15.19 -18.41
CA GLN A 340 -11.00 14.83 -19.10
C GLN A 340 -11.16 13.29 -19.22
N PRO A 341 -12.41 12.78 -19.33
CA PRO A 341 -12.66 11.36 -19.57
C PRO A 341 -11.89 10.82 -20.78
N MET A 342 -11.38 9.59 -20.65
CA MET A 342 -10.75 8.84 -21.72
C MET A 342 -11.71 7.78 -22.24
N GLU A 343 -11.75 7.60 -23.56
CA GLU A 343 -12.52 6.56 -24.23
C GLU A 343 -11.62 5.75 -25.16
N PHE A 344 -11.66 4.43 -25.03
CA PHE A 344 -10.86 3.55 -25.86
C PHE A 344 -11.52 2.20 -26.11
N SER A 345 -11.07 1.54 -27.18
CA SER A 345 -11.41 0.17 -27.52
C SER A 345 -10.13 -0.64 -27.62
N LEU A 346 -9.97 -1.63 -26.74
CA LEU A 346 -8.82 -2.53 -26.70
C LEU A 346 -9.25 -3.92 -27.19
N VAL A 347 -8.53 -4.49 -28.16
CA VAL A 347 -8.74 -5.85 -28.65
C VAL A 347 -7.55 -6.70 -28.26
N VAL A 348 -7.80 -7.89 -27.70
CA VAL A 348 -6.79 -8.83 -27.20
C VAL A 348 -7.00 -10.21 -27.82
N TRP A 349 -5.94 -10.81 -28.34
CA TRP A 349 -5.90 -12.17 -28.88
C TRP A 349 -4.94 -13.03 -28.08
N THR A 350 -5.35 -14.25 -27.73
CA THR A 350 -4.52 -15.25 -27.05
C THR A 350 -4.15 -16.39 -28.01
N GLY A 351 -2.93 -16.92 -27.93
CA GLY A 351 -2.52 -18.10 -28.72
C GLY A 351 -1.03 -18.12 -29.05
N ASP A 352 -0.68 -18.63 -30.23
CA ASP A 352 0.68 -18.61 -30.80
C ASP A 352 1.06 -17.17 -31.23
N GLY A 353 1.28 -16.31 -30.25
CA GLY A 353 1.55 -14.88 -30.42
C GLY A 353 0.45 -14.01 -29.79
N ASN A 354 0.49 -13.86 -28.47
CA ASN A 354 -0.40 -12.94 -27.76
C ASN A 354 -0.27 -11.53 -28.35
N SER A 355 -1.41 -10.92 -28.67
CA SER A 355 -1.46 -9.62 -29.33
C SER A 355 -2.53 -8.76 -28.69
N ALA A 356 -2.25 -7.46 -28.53
CA ALA A 356 -3.24 -6.51 -28.03
C ALA A 356 -3.08 -5.17 -28.73
N CYS A 357 -4.19 -4.57 -29.16
CA CYS A 357 -4.18 -3.29 -29.86
C CYS A 357 -5.33 -2.40 -29.41
N PHE A 358 -5.01 -1.13 -29.15
CA PHE A 358 -6.00 -0.07 -29.08
C PHE A 358 -6.47 0.23 -30.50
N VAL A 359 -7.70 -0.17 -30.83
CA VAL A 359 -8.32 0.05 -32.15
C VAL A 359 -9.08 1.38 -32.22
N LYS A 360 -9.31 2.00 -31.07
CA LYS A 360 -9.84 3.36 -30.91
C LYS A 360 -9.25 3.96 -29.65
N GLY A 361 -8.74 5.19 -29.74
CA GLY A 361 -8.25 5.95 -28.58
C GLY A 361 -7.08 5.28 -27.87
N ASN A 362 -6.86 5.65 -26.61
CA ASN A 362 -5.81 5.10 -25.75
C ASN A 362 -6.19 5.29 -24.28
N ASN A 363 -5.44 4.66 -23.39
CA ASN A 363 -5.59 4.77 -21.94
C ASN A 363 -4.34 5.36 -21.26
N GLN A 364 -3.53 6.12 -21.98
CA GLN A 364 -2.27 6.67 -21.47
C GLN A 364 -2.42 8.16 -21.17
N VAL A 365 -2.11 8.55 -19.93
CA VAL A 365 -2.30 9.94 -19.45
C VAL A 365 -1.48 10.98 -20.22
N PHE A 366 -0.36 10.57 -20.83
CA PHE A 366 0.52 11.45 -21.60
C PHE A 366 0.21 11.51 -23.09
N LEU A 367 -0.63 10.60 -23.61
CA LEU A 367 -0.99 10.62 -25.02
C LEU A 367 -2.20 11.51 -25.27
N PRO A 368 -2.23 12.27 -26.38
CA PRO A 368 -3.43 13.01 -26.76
C PRO A 368 -4.64 12.08 -26.90
N ARG A 369 -5.79 12.49 -26.35
CA ARG A 369 -7.02 11.67 -26.31
C ARG A 369 -7.56 11.29 -27.69
N ASN A 370 -7.26 12.08 -28.71
CA ASN A 370 -7.68 11.84 -30.09
C ASN A 370 -6.76 10.87 -30.85
N VAL A 371 -5.66 10.43 -30.23
CA VAL A 371 -4.72 9.47 -30.82
C VAL A 371 -5.14 8.04 -30.47
N THR A 372 -5.22 7.20 -31.49
CA THR A 372 -5.33 5.75 -31.30
C THR A 372 -3.93 5.16 -31.14
N ALA A 373 -3.63 4.55 -29.98
CA ALA A 373 -2.27 4.10 -29.66
C ALA A 373 -1.81 2.89 -30.49
N GLY A 374 -2.74 2.13 -31.08
CA GLY A 374 -2.40 0.95 -31.88
C GLY A 374 -1.94 -0.23 -31.02
N CYS A 375 -1.11 -1.10 -31.60
CA CYS A 375 -0.66 -2.32 -30.96
C CYS A 375 0.41 -2.07 -29.90
N VAL A 376 0.25 -2.71 -28.75
CA VAL A 376 1.20 -2.62 -27.63
C VAL A 376 2.37 -3.57 -27.83
N ASP A 377 3.44 -3.37 -27.06
CA ASP A 377 4.58 -4.28 -27.07
C ASP A 377 4.20 -5.68 -26.54
N ALA A 378 5.07 -6.64 -26.83
CA ALA A 378 4.85 -8.04 -26.53
C ALA A 378 4.72 -8.38 -25.04
N ALA A 379 5.38 -7.64 -24.15
CA ALA A 379 5.29 -7.87 -22.72
C ALA A 379 3.92 -7.46 -22.19
N LEU A 380 3.43 -6.28 -22.62
CA LEU A 380 2.08 -5.82 -22.28
C LEU A 380 1.00 -6.68 -22.94
N ALA A 381 1.17 -7.07 -24.20
CA ALA A 381 0.24 -7.97 -24.88
C ALA A 381 0.10 -9.32 -24.16
N ALA A 382 1.21 -9.88 -23.65
CA ALA A 382 1.18 -11.10 -22.86
C ALA A 382 0.45 -10.91 -21.52
N SER A 383 0.64 -9.78 -20.83
CA SER A 383 -0.08 -9.46 -19.59
C SER A 383 -1.58 -9.36 -19.82
N LEU A 384 -1.99 -8.59 -20.84
CA LEU A 384 -3.39 -8.39 -21.20
C LEU A 384 -4.05 -9.70 -21.65
N ALA A 385 -3.32 -10.55 -22.37
CA ALA A 385 -3.80 -11.88 -22.75
C ALA A 385 -4.06 -12.77 -21.52
N THR A 386 -3.17 -12.77 -20.53
CA THR A 386 -3.39 -13.46 -19.25
C THR A 386 -4.64 -12.94 -18.56
N GLU A 387 -4.81 -11.63 -18.45
CA GLU A 387 -6.00 -11.00 -17.84
C GLU A 387 -7.30 -11.34 -18.58
N ALA A 388 -7.27 -11.35 -19.92
CA ALA A 388 -8.39 -11.77 -20.75
C ALA A 388 -8.80 -13.22 -20.45
N VAL A 389 -7.83 -14.13 -20.26
CA VAL A 389 -8.07 -15.53 -19.90
C VAL A 389 -8.60 -15.65 -18.47
N MET A 390 -8.07 -14.87 -17.52
CA MET A 390 -8.51 -14.90 -16.11
C MET A 390 -9.99 -14.53 -15.96
N MET A 391 -10.49 -13.58 -16.76
CA MET A 391 -11.89 -13.15 -16.75
C MET A 391 -12.79 -13.93 -17.72
N SER A 392 -12.24 -14.91 -18.44
CA SER A 392 -12.98 -15.67 -19.44
C SER A 392 -14.04 -16.58 -18.80
N PRO A 393 -15.30 -16.54 -19.25
CA PRO A 393 -16.31 -17.49 -18.79
C PRO A 393 -16.03 -18.93 -19.24
N GLY A 394 -15.19 -19.12 -20.26
CA GLY A 394 -14.80 -20.43 -20.78
C GLY A 394 -13.57 -21.05 -20.13
N LEU A 395 -12.97 -20.39 -19.12
CA LEU A 395 -11.67 -20.80 -18.56
C LEU A 395 -11.68 -22.24 -18.02
N VAL A 396 -12.68 -22.62 -17.23
CA VAL A 396 -12.72 -23.96 -16.61
C VAL A 396 -12.80 -25.06 -17.69
N GLU A 397 -13.62 -24.84 -18.73
CA GLU A 397 -13.75 -25.76 -19.85
C GLU A 397 -12.47 -25.81 -20.71
N ARG A 398 -11.81 -24.67 -20.90
CA ARG A 398 -10.49 -24.58 -21.55
C ARG A 398 -9.45 -25.43 -20.80
N ILE A 399 -9.37 -25.30 -19.48
CA ILE A 399 -8.42 -26.06 -18.65
C ILE A 399 -8.72 -27.56 -18.77
N ARG A 400 -9.99 -27.95 -18.65
CA ARG A 400 -10.41 -29.35 -18.80
C ARG A 400 -10.03 -29.94 -20.16
N ARG A 401 -10.28 -29.21 -21.25
CA ARG A 401 -9.94 -29.64 -22.61
C ARG A 401 -8.44 -29.77 -22.87
N SER A 402 -7.62 -28.96 -22.18
CA SER A 402 -6.17 -29.03 -22.32
C SER A 402 -5.58 -30.34 -21.78
N ARG A 403 -6.30 -31.02 -20.87
CA ARG A 403 -5.84 -32.22 -20.15
C ARG A 403 -4.48 -32.03 -19.44
N SER A 404 -4.10 -30.78 -19.20
CA SER A 404 -2.82 -30.38 -18.64
C SER A 404 -3.05 -29.55 -17.39
N SER A 405 -3.39 -30.23 -16.29
CA SER A 405 -3.75 -29.59 -15.04
C SER A 405 -3.38 -30.43 -13.81
N GLU A 406 -3.15 -29.77 -12.69
CA GLU A 406 -2.74 -30.36 -11.41
C GLU A 406 -3.68 -29.92 -10.29
N GLU A 407 -4.08 -30.85 -9.42
CA GLU A 407 -4.84 -30.50 -8.21
C GLU A 407 -3.87 -29.87 -7.21
N ARG A 408 -4.30 -28.78 -6.58
CA ARG A 408 -3.61 -28.11 -5.49
C ARG A 408 -4.59 -27.78 -4.37
N GLU A 409 -4.06 -27.51 -3.19
CA GLU A 409 -4.81 -26.96 -2.08
C GLU A 409 -4.23 -25.57 -1.78
N VAL A 410 -5.10 -24.57 -1.64
CA VAL A 410 -4.69 -23.21 -1.29
C VAL A 410 -5.27 -22.87 0.07
N ASN A 411 -4.43 -22.35 0.95
CA ASN A 411 -4.87 -21.80 2.22
C ASN A 411 -5.11 -20.30 2.08
N ILE A 412 -6.34 -19.86 2.33
CA ILE A 412 -6.74 -18.46 2.33
C ILE A 412 -7.34 -18.17 3.71
N ASN A 413 -6.68 -17.30 4.49
CA ASN A 413 -7.10 -16.92 5.84
C ASN A 413 -7.36 -18.11 6.79
N GLY A 414 -6.54 -19.18 6.70
CA GLY A 414 -6.68 -20.38 7.51
C GLY A 414 -7.66 -21.41 6.94
N ILE A 415 -8.37 -21.10 5.85
CA ILE A 415 -9.35 -21.99 5.20
C ILE A 415 -8.69 -22.64 3.99
N LYS A 416 -8.83 -23.96 3.89
CA LYS A 416 -8.34 -24.76 2.76
C LYS A 416 -9.37 -24.78 1.64
N PHE A 417 -8.96 -24.39 0.44
CA PHE A 417 -9.76 -24.45 -0.76
C PHE A 417 -9.15 -25.43 -1.77
N PRO A 418 -9.97 -26.25 -2.44
CA PRO A 418 -9.53 -27.00 -3.61
C PRO A 418 -9.18 -26.04 -4.74
N ALA A 419 -8.13 -26.35 -5.48
CA ALA A 419 -7.70 -25.55 -6.61
C ALA A 419 -7.15 -26.42 -7.73
N VAL A 420 -7.26 -25.93 -8.96
CA VAL A 420 -6.70 -26.59 -10.15
C VAL A 420 -5.71 -25.64 -10.82
N TYR A 421 -4.47 -26.07 -10.96
CA TYR A 421 -3.44 -25.33 -11.68
C TYR A 421 -3.43 -25.74 -13.16
N SER A 422 -3.55 -24.77 -14.06
CA SER A 422 -3.43 -24.96 -15.52
C SER A 422 -1.96 -24.86 -15.94
N ASN A 423 -1.42 -25.95 -16.48
CA ASN A 423 -0.06 -25.95 -17.00
C ASN A 423 0.06 -25.20 -18.34
N LEU A 424 -1.05 -25.10 -19.08
CA LEU A 424 -1.15 -24.33 -20.33
C LEU A 424 -1.14 -22.83 -20.05
N ASP A 425 -2.03 -22.37 -19.17
CA ASP A 425 -2.26 -20.93 -18.96
C ASP A 425 -1.39 -20.35 -17.83
N LYS A 426 -0.73 -21.22 -17.02
CA LYS A 426 0.00 -20.83 -15.80
C LYS A 426 -0.87 -20.08 -14.79
N LEU A 427 -2.14 -20.49 -14.70
CA LEU A 427 -3.14 -19.92 -13.81
C LEU A 427 -3.63 -20.95 -12.80
N LEU A 428 -3.95 -20.50 -11.60
CA LEU A 428 -4.55 -21.31 -10.54
C LEU A 428 -6.02 -20.94 -10.38
N VAL A 429 -6.92 -21.91 -10.55
CA VAL A 429 -8.36 -21.75 -10.33
C VAL A 429 -8.72 -22.30 -8.97
N VAL A 430 -8.98 -21.43 -8.01
CA VAL A 430 -9.48 -21.78 -6.67
C VAL A 430 -10.99 -21.91 -6.73
N VAL A 431 -11.53 -23.00 -6.19
CA VAL A 431 -12.95 -23.33 -6.25
C VAL A 431 -13.54 -23.25 -4.85
N ASN A 432 -14.74 -22.68 -4.72
CA ASN A 432 -15.45 -22.65 -3.45
C ASN A 432 -15.87 -24.07 -3.03
N SER A 433 -15.51 -24.48 -1.81
CA SER A 433 -15.70 -25.86 -1.34
C SER A 433 -17.16 -26.30 -1.20
N GLU A 434 -18.10 -25.35 -1.07
CA GLU A 434 -19.53 -25.63 -0.86
C GLU A 434 -20.32 -25.54 -2.18
N THR A 435 -20.10 -24.48 -2.95
CA THR A 435 -20.86 -24.20 -4.18
C THR A 435 -20.22 -24.82 -5.42
N TYR A 436 -18.95 -25.20 -5.33
CA TYR A 436 -18.09 -25.63 -6.44
C TYR A 436 -17.92 -24.59 -7.57
N LEU A 437 -18.36 -23.35 -7.37
CA LEU A 437 -18.12 -22.28 -8.33
C LEU A 437 -16.67 -21.78 -8.23
N PRO A 438 -16.06 -21.35 -9.34
CA PRO A 438 -14.79 -20.64 -9.29
C PRO A 438 -14.89 -19.45 -8.33
N TYR A 439 -13.89 -19.29 -7.48
CA TYR A 439 -13.85 -18.27 -6.46
C TYR A 439 -12.74 -17.27 -6.71
N ILE A 440 -11.53 -17.76 -7.01
CA ILE A 440 -10.38 -16.93 -7.35
C ILE A 440 -9.67 -17.52 -8.55
N ILE A 441 -9.32 -16.68 -9.51
CA ILE A 441 -8.37 -17.00 -10.57
C ILE A 441 -7.07 -16.25 -10.28
N ARG A 442 -5.97 -16.98 -10.08
CA ARG A 442 -4.69 -16.42 -9.64
C ARG A 442 -3.62 -16.59 -10.70
N SER A 443 -2.89 -15.51 -10.98
CA SER A 443 -1.55 -15.55 -11.58
C SER A 443 -0.49 -15.35 -10.49
N GLU A 444 0.63 -16.05 -10.63
CA GLU A 444 1.82 -15.80 -9.81
C GLU A 444 2.78 -14.90 -10.58
N GLU A 445 3.25 -13.84 -9.94
CA GLU A 445 4.09 -12.81 -10.56
C GLU A 445 5.37 -12.58 -9.75
N GLN A 446 6.39 -12.08 -10.43
CA GLN A 446 7.63 -11.62 -9.82
C GLN A 446 7.74 -10.12 -10.02
N HIS A 447 7.99 -9.40 -8.93
CA HIS A 447 8.22 -7.96 -8.93
C HIS A 447 9.64 -7.64 -8.43
N PRO A 448 10.43 -6.83 -9.15
CA PRO A 448 11.80 -6.49 -8.72
C PRO A 448 11.90 -5.89 -7.31
N ILE A 449 10.89 -5.12 -6.89
CA ILE A 449 10.85 -4.46 -5.57
C ILE A 449 9.93 -5.20 -4.59
N TYR A 450 8.86 -5.81 -5.09
CA TYR A 450 7.83 -6.42 -4.23
C TYR A 450 8.03 -7.92 -4.06
N GLY A 451 9.06 -8.50 -4.68
CA GLY A 451 9.33 -9.94 -4.65
C GLY A 451 8.21 -10.76 -5.28
N ASN A 452 7.95 -11.94 -4.70
CA ASN A 452 6.85 -12.80 -5.12
C ASN A 452 5.52 -12.10 -4.85
N ALA A 453 4.69 -12.02 -5.89
CA ALA A 453 3.37 -11.42 -5.85
C ALA A 453 2.32 -12.33 -6.49
N THR A 454 1.06 -12.09 -6.17
CA THR A 454 -0.08 -12.73 -6.83
C THR A 454 -1.06 -11.69 -7.33
N LYS A 455 -1.60 -11.90 -8.52
CA LYS A 455 -2.74 -11.15 -9.06
C LYS A 455 -3.95 -12.08 -9.07
N ASP A 456 -4.90 -11.79 -8.20
CA ASP A 456 -6.07 -12.61 -7.92
C ASP A 456 -7.32 -11.92 -8.46
N VAL A 457 -8.03 -12.56 -9.37
CA VAL A 457 -9.38 -12.15 -9.79
C VAL A 457 -10.39 -12.90 -8.96
N TYR A 458 -11.02 -12.19 -8.02
CA TYR A 458 -12.12 -12.68 -7.20
C TYR A 458 -13.43 -12.63 -7.98
N LEU A 459 -14.14 -13.74 -7.94
CA LEU A 459 -15.42 -13.93 -8.63
C LEU A 459 -16.51 -14.15 -7.58
N SER A 460 -17.52 -13.29 -7.58
CA SER A 460 -18.59 -13.38 -6.59
C SER A 460 -19.96 -12.94 -7.13
N ASN A 461 -21.00 -13.12 -6.31
CA ASN A 461 -22.38 -12.76 -6.62
C ASN A 461 -22.90 -13.45 -7.89
N TYR A 462 -22.69 -14.76 -7.99
CA TYR A 462 -23.07 -15.54 -9.18
C TYR A 462 -24.59 -15.50 -9.43
N LYS A 463 -24.98 -15.25 -10.69
CA LYS A 463 -26.38 -15.30 -11.14
C LYS A 463 -26.48 -16.14 -12.40
N GLU A 464 -27.62 -16.81 -12.55
CA GLU A 464 -27.89 -17.65 -13.71
C GLU A 464 -28.45 -16.82 -14.88
N VAL A 465 -27.84 -17.00 -16.05
CA VAL A 465 -28.27 -16.41 -17.32
C VAL A 465 -28.19 -17.50 -18.39
N GLN A 466 -29.33 -17.84 -19.00
CA GLN A 466 -29.42 -18.87 -20.06
C GLN A 466 -28.81 -20.22 -19.65
N GLY A 467 -29.01 -20.64 -18.39
CA GLY A 467 -28.51 -21.92 -17.86
C GLY A 467 -27.02 -21.94 -17.51
N ILE A 468 -26.37 -20.78 -17.45
CA ILE A 468 -24.97 -20.61 -17.04
C ILE A 468 -24.92 -19.63 -15.87
N LYS A 469 -24.20 -19.96 -14.80
CA LYS A 469 -23.93 -19.05 -13.69
C LYS A 469 -22.70 -18.20 -13.98
N PHE A 470 -22.90 -16.90 -14.07
CA PHE A 470 -21.85 -15.92 -14.25
C PHE A 470 -21.64 -15.11 -12.97
N PRO A 471 -20.39 -14.74 -12.64
CA PRO A 471 -20.13 -13.77 -11.56
C PRO A 471 -20.69 -12.40 -11.95
N HIS A 472 -21.20 -11.65 -10.98
CA HIS A 472 -21.64 -10.25 -11.19
C HIS A 472 -20.72 -9.22 -10.53
N THR A 473 -19.80 -9.66 -9.66
CA THR A 473 -18.82 -8.78 -9.02
C THR A 473 -17.44 -9.35 -9.26
N ILE A 474 -16.57 -8.53 -9.84
CA ILE A 474 -15.19 -8.87 -10.20
C ILE A 474 -14.26 -7.92 -9.47
N GLN A 475 -13.34 -8.48 -8.68
CA GLN A 475 -12.30 -7.71 -8.01
C GLN A 475 -10.94 -8.28 -8.35
N THR A 476 -10.07 -7.45 -8.92
CA THR A 476 -8.66 -7.79 -9.13
C THR A 476 -7.87 -7.31 -7.92
N ILE A 477 -7.18 -8.22 -7.26
CA ILE A 477 -6.43 -7.98 -6.03
C ILE A 477 -4.96 -8.34 -6.28
N TYR A 478 -4.05 -7.43 -5.95
CA TYR A 478 -2.62 -7.64 -6.03
C TYR A 478 -2.00 -7.73 -4.64
N SER A 479 -1.29 -8.81 -4.39
CA SER A 479 -0.74 -9.13 -3.08
C SER A 479 0.74 -9.41 -3.17
N SER A 480 1.50 -8.96 -2.17
CA SER A 480 2.90 -9.35 -1.97
C SER A 480 3.12 -9.73 -0.52
N SER A 481 3.63 -10.94 -0.30
CA SER A 481 4.04 -11.37 1.04
C SER A 481 5.29 -10.62 1.52
N SER A 482 6.20 -10.27 0.61
CA SER A 482 7.44 -9.58 0.95
C SER A 482 7.18 -8.16 1.43
N GLN A 483 6.25 -7.44 0.79
CA GLN A 483 5.86 -6.08 1.15
C GLN A 483 4.64 -6.02 2.07
N ARG A 484 4.04 -7.17 2.39
CA ARG A 484 2.90 -7.33 3.31
C ARG A 484 1.70 -6.46 2.94
N PHE A 485 1.43 -6.30 1.65
CA PHE A 485 0.23 -5.63 1.16
C PHE A 485 -0.71 -6.60 0.44
N ASN A 486 -1.99 -6.22 0.39
CA ASN A 486 -3.06 -6.90 -0.31
C ASN A 486 -4.07 -5.83 -0.77
N VAL A 487 -3.99 -5.43 -2.05
CA VAL A 487 -4.63 -4.21 -2.57
C VAL A 487 -5.59 -4.54 -3.69
N VAL A 488 -6.78 -3.93 -3.66
CA VAL A 488 -7.73 -3.98 -4.79
C VAL A 488 -7.22 -3.07 -5.90
N LEU A 489 -6.82 -3.65 -7.02
CA LEU A 489 -6.39 -2.92 -8.21
C LEU A 489 -7.55 -2.45 -9.07
N GLU A 490 -8.57 -3.27 -9.20
CA GLU A 490 -9.71 -2.98 -10.02
C GLU A 490 -10.97 -3.63 -9.45
N ASP A 491 -12.07 -2.90 -9.50
CA ASP A 491 -13.38 -3.38 -9.07
C ASP A 491 -14.44 -2.95 -10.09
N PHE A 492 -15.23 -3.92 -10.56
CA PHE A 492 -16.38 -3.64 -11.40
C PHE A 492 -17.53 -4.63 -11.19
N ILE A 493 -18.72 -4.13 -11.49
CA ILE A 493 -19.97 -4.89 -11.45
C ILE A 493 -20.38 -5.18 -12.88
N ILE A 494 -20.78 -6.43 -13.15
CA ILE A 494 -21.41 -6.81 -14.41
C ILE A 494 -22.92 -6.62 -14.25
N ASP A 495 -23.48 -5.65 -14.95
CA ASP A 495 -24.91 -5.32 -14.86
C ASP A 495 -25.75 -6.21 -15.77
N LYS A 496 -25.27 -6.44 -17.00
CA LYS A 496 -25.97 -7.26 -17.99
C LYS A 496 -25.04 -8.24 -18.67
N ILE A 497 -25.58 -9.41 -18.99
CA ILE A 497 -24.88 -10.48 -19.68
C ILE A 497 -25.73 -10.95 -20.85
N ASN A 498 -25.12 -11.04 -22.03
CA ASN A 498 -25.71 -11.68 -23.19
C ASN A 498 -24.77 -12.80 -23.67
N ALA A 499 -25.14 -14.04 -23.35
CA ALA A 499 -24.37 -15.27 -23.66
C ALA A 499 -24.61 -15.81 -25.09
N THR A 500 -25.41 -15.11 -25.90
CA THR A 500 -25.73 -15.46 -27.30
C THR A 500 -25.53 -14.24 -28.22
N ALA A 501 -24.51 -13.44 -27.91
CA ALA A 501 -24.26 -12.18 -28.58
C ALA A 501 -23.96 -12.37 -30.08
N LYS A 502 -24.64 -11.58 -30.92
CA LYS A 502 -24.35 -11.50 -32.36
C LYS A 502 -23.38 -10.35 -32.59
N LEU A 503 -22.11 -10.69 -32.76
CA LEU A 503 -21.02 -9.75 -33.05
C LEU A 503 -20.63 -9.87 -34.52
N GLY A 504 -20.36 -8.74 -35.18
CA GLY A 504 -19.93 -8.71 -36.58
C GLY A 504 -18.59 -9.41 -36.82
N ASP A 505 -18.34 -9.81 -38.07
CA ASP A 505 -17.19 -10.66 -38.41
C ASP A 505 -15.83 -10.01 -38.10
N ASN A 506 -15.73 -8.69 -38.25
CA ASN A 506 -14.50 -7.92 -38.01
C ASN A 506 -14.45 -7.29 -36.61
N PHE A 507 -15.35 -7.69 -35.70
CA PHE A 507 -15.52 -7.03 -34.39
C PHE A 507 -14.27 -7.13 -33.50
N PHE A 508 -13.50 -8.20 -33.66
CA PHE A 508 -12.25 -8.49 -32.95
C PHE A 508 -11.00 -8.29 -33.82
N ASP A 509 -11.08 -7.57 -34.94
CA ASP A 509 -9.89 -7.28 -35.75
C ASP A 509 -8.93 -6.36 -34.97
N LEU A 510 -7.64 -6.73 -34.92
CA LEU A 510 -6.60 -5.96 -34.23
C LEU A 510 -6.21 -4.68 -34.98
N VAL A 511 -6.36 -4.68 -36.30
CA VAL A 511 -6.04 -3.58 -37.21
C VAL A 511 -7.04 -3.59 -38.37
N PRO A 512 -7.25 -2.47 -39.09
CA PRO A 512 -8.07 -2.47 -40.29
C PRO A 512 -7.67 -3.57 -41.27
N HIS A 513 -8.67 -4.19 -41.89
CA HIS A 513 -8.52 -5.37 -42.74
C HIS A 513 -7.48 -5.14 -43.86
N GLY A 514 -6.44 -5.99 -43.92
CA GLY A 514 -5.34 -5.92 -44.90
C GLY A 514 -4.02 -5.33 -44.38
N GLN A 515 -3.99 -4.80 -43.15
CA GLN A 515 -2.76 -4.32 -42.53
C GLN A 515 -2.09 -5.46 -41.72
N LYS A 516 -0.75 -5.58 -41.81
CA LYS A 516 -0.01 -6.56 -41.00
C LYS A 516 0.20 -6.03 -39.59
N VAL A 517 -0.09 -6.87 -38.59
CA VAL A 517 0.32 -6.63 -37.20
C VAL A 517 1.76 -7.08 -37.05
N ASN A 518 2.64 -6.20 -36.58
CA ASN A 518 4.02 -6.56 -36.28
C ASN A 518 4.09 -7.00 -34.82
N ILE A 519 4.07 -8.32 -34.58
CA ILE A 519 4.12 -8.89 -33.24
C ILE A 519 5.60 -9.00 -32.86
N SER A 520 6.05 -8.21 -31.90
CA SER A 520 7.37 -8.37 -31.31
C SER A 520 7.38 -9.59 -30.37
N GLU A 521 8.54 -10.20 -30.15
CA GLU A 521 8.68 -11.20 -29.09
C GLU A 521 8.83 -10.50 -27.73
N LYS A 522 8.30 -11.11 -26.67
CA LYS A 522 8.48 -10.59 -25.30
C LYS A 522 9.99 -10.59 -24.99
N PRO A 523 10.59 -9.45 -24.63
CA PRO A 523 12.00 -9.43 -24.28
C PRO A 523 12.28 -10.38 -23.10
N PRO A 524 13.36 -11.18 -23.17
CA PRO A 524 13.75 -12.05 -22.07
C PRO A 524 13.93 -11.26 -20.77
N GLY A 525 13.54 -11.85 -19.64
CA GLY A 525 13.80 -11.26 -18.32
C GLY A 525 12.84 -10.16 -17.87
N VAL A 526 11.83 -9.76 -18.65
CA VAL A 526 10.81 -8.78 -18.22
C VAL A 526 9.82 -9.42 -17.21
N PRO A 527 9.85 -9.04 -15.93
CA PRO A 527 8.97 -9.61 -14.91
C PRO A 527 7.52 -9.15 -15.13
N SER A 528 6.54 -10.06 -14.99
CA SER A 528 5.12 -9.74 -15.19
C SER A 528 4.62 -8.66 -14.21
N GLY A 529 5.06 -8.70 -12.95
CA GLY A 529 4.67 -7.69 -11.96
C GLY A 529 5.11 -6.28 -12.35
N LEU A 530 6.22 -6.13 -13.08
CA LEU A 530 6.66 -4.83 -13.62
C LEU A 530 5.73 -4.32 -14.71
N VAL A 531 5.23 -5.21 -15.57
CA VAL A 531 4.23 -4.85 -16.59
C VAL A 531 2.87 -4.53 -15.96
N THR A 532 2.44 -5.30 -14.96
CA THR A 532 1.19 -5.07 -14.21
C THR A 532 1.15 -3.67 -13.61
N ASP A 533 2.21 -3.24 -12.95
CA ASP A 533 2.25 -1.91 -12.29
C ASP A 533 2.08 -0.75 -13.28
N TYR A 534 2.85 -0.74 -14.37
CA TYR A 534 2.80 0.35 -15.35
C TYR A 534 1.47 0.39 -16.10
N SER A 535 0.92 -0.78 -16.45
CA SER A 535 -0.32 -0.87 -17.20
C SER A 535 -1.54 -0.50 -16.37
N THR A 536 -1.53 -0.85 -15.08
CA THR A 536 -2.61 -0.48 -14.13
C THR A 536 -2.59 1.00 -13.76
N SER A 537 -1.42 1.64 -13.89
CA SER A 537 -1.19 3.06 -13.64
C SER A 537 -1.50 3.98 -14.83
N LEU A 538 -2.15 3.54 -15.92
CA LEU A 538 -2.40 4.38 -17.11
C LEU A 538 -1.11 4.99 -17.73
N LEU A 539 0.06 4.42 -17.44
CA LEU A 539 1.36 4.85 -18.00
C LEU A 539 1.77 4.02 -19.22
N GLY A 540 1.06 2.92 -19.47
CA GLY A 540 1.36 2.00 -20.58
C GLY A 540 2.35 0.92 -20.17
N SER A 541 3.36 0.65 -21.00
CA SER A 541 4.38 -0.37 -20.73
C SER A 541 5.75 0.30 -20.59
N PRO A 542 6.58 -0.13 -19.63
CA PRO A 542 7.89 0.47 -19.37
C PRO A 542 8.99 -0.09 -20.25
N VAL A 543 8.68 -1.05 -21.14
CA VAL A 543 9.70 -1.88 -21.78
C VAL A 543 10.42 -1.10 -22.88
N LYS A 544 11.46 -0.36 -22.48
CA LYS A 544 12.49 0.20 -23.36
C LYS A 544 13.85 -0.33 -22.91
N ASN A 545 14.35 -1.37 -23.59
CA ASN A 545 15.73 -1.80 -23.38
C ASN A 545 16.68 -0.87 -24.15
N VAL A 546 17.78 -0.46 -23.54
CA VAL A 546 18.78 0.42 -24.17
C VAL A 546 20.13 -0.25 -24.09
N SER A 547 20.84 -0.31 -25.21
CA SER A 547 22.20 -0.85 -25.25
C SER A 547 23.20 0.18 -24.72
N VAL A 548 24.37 -0.28 -24.29
CA VAL A 548 25.43 0.59 -23.80
C VAL A 548 25.88 1.64 -24.84
N GLU A 549 25.77 1.33 -26.13
CA GLU A 549 26.11 2.23 -27.24
C GLU A 549 25.11 3.38 -27.41
N ALA A 550 23.87 3.19 -26.98
CA ALA A 550 22.82 4.20 -27.09
C ALA A 550 22.89 5.23 -25.94
N LEU A 551 23.59 4.93 -24.85
CA LEU A 551 23.80 5.86 -23.75
C LEU A 551 24.74 7.00 -24.14
N LYS A 552 24.28 8.24 -23.98
CA LYS A 552 25.10 9.44 -24.16
C LYS A 552 25.58 9.92 -22.80
N SER A 553 26.72 10.60 -22.73
CA SER A 553 27.18 11.23 -21.49
C SER A 553 27.57 12.68 -21.75
N ALA A 554 27.16 13.57 -20.86
CA ALA A 554 27.66 14.93 -20.79
C ALA A 554 28.53 15.11 -19.53
N ARG A 555 29.51 16.01 -19.64
CA ARG A 555 30.22 16.60 -18.50
C ARG A 555 29.89 18.08 -18.48
N PRO A 556 28.75 18.43 -17.91
CA PRO A 556 28.16 19.75 -18.14
C PRO A 556 28.87 20.87 -17.40
N VAL A 557 29.88 20.55 -16.58
CA VAL A 557 30.43 21.42 -15.56
C VAL A 557 31.92 21.16 -15.34
N ASP A 558 32.64 22.15 -14.79
CA ASP A 558 34.08 22.09 -14.48
C ASP A 558 34.40 21.20 -13.25
N LEU A 559 33.72 20.07 -13.12
CA LEU A 559 33.99 19.03 -12.13
C LEU A 559 34.03 17.68 -12.83
N LEU A 560 35.24 17.24 -13.18
CA LEU A 560 35.49 16.06 -14.01
C LEU A 560 34.98 14.74 -13.42
N GLN A 561 34.68 14.73 -12.12
CA GLN A 561 34.17 13.58 -11.37
C GLN A 561 32.67 13.33 -11.59
N VAL A 562 31.95 14.28 -12.22
CA VAL A 562 30.50 14.21 -12.40
C VAL A 562 30.16 13.91 -13.85
N TYR A 563 29.34 12.90 -14.07
CA TYR A 563 28.82 12.54 -15.38
C TYR A 563 27.30 12.60 -15.36
N TRP A 564 26.73 13.24 -16.37
CA TRP A 564 25.29 13.25 -16.62
C TRP A 564 25.00 12.27 -17.76
N LEU A 565 24.56 11.08 -17.40
CA LEU A 565 24.32 9.98 -18.32
C LEU A 565 22.88 10.08 -18.82
N ILE A 566 22.71 10.16 -20.14
CA ILE A 566 21.44 10.42 -20.79
C ILE A 566 20.94 9.10 -21.37
N SER A 567 19.86 8.59 -20.79
CA SER A 567 19.22 7.33 -21.18
C SER A 567 18.09 7.55 -22.19
N ASP A 568 17.37 8.67 -22.07
CA ASP A 568 16.35 9.12 -23.04
C ASP A 568 16.41 10.65 -23.16
N ASP A 569 16.58 11.16 -24.37
CA ASP A 569 16.50 12.59 -24.72
C ASP A 569 15.53 12.87 -25.88
N SER A 570 14.58 11.95 -26.11
CA SER A 570 13.59 12.08 -27.18
C SER A 570 12.56 13.18 -26.94
N HIS A 571 12.46 13.69 -25.71
CA HIS A 571 11.61 14.81 -25.31
C HIS A 571 12.20 15.54 -24.09
N ASP A 572 11.63 16.70 -23.73
CA ASP A 572 12.12 17.54 -22.63
C ASP A 572 12.22 16.79 -21.29
N LEU A 573 11.22 15.96 -20.98
CA LEU A 573 11.20 15.11 -19.78
C LEU A 573 11.95 13.78 -19.91
N GLY A 574 12.81 13.61 -20.92
CA GLY A 574 13.63 12.40 -21.08
C GLY A 574 14.49 12.12 -19.83
N PHE A 575 14.91 10.88 -19.64
CA PHE A 575 15.54 10.41 -18.39
C PHE A 575 17.06 10.51 -18.39
N LYS A 576 17.63 11.03 -17.30
CA LYS A 576 19.08 11.16 -17.08
C LYS A 576 19.48 10.72 -15.67
N GLN A 577 20.66 10.10 -15.54
CA GLN A 577 21.22 9.65 -14.27
C GLN A 577 22.50 10.42 -13.94
N LEU A 578 22.68 10.74 -12.66
CA LEU A 578 23.93 11.30 -12.17
C LEU A 578 24.89 10.18 -11.77
N ILE A 579 26.10 10.20 -12.32
CA ILE A 579 27.20 9.34 -11.89
C ILE A 579 28.26 10.21 -11.21
N ILE A 580 28.64 9.84 -9.98
CA ILE A 580 29.67 10.52 -9.20
C ILE A 580 30.87 9.58 -9.04
N GLU A 581 32.00 9.98 -9.61
CA GLU A 581 33.26 9.25 -9.55
C GLU A 581 34.12 9.72 -8.37
N PHE A 582 34.31 8.83 -7.40
CA PHE A 582 35.30 8.98 -6.32
C PHE A 582 36.58 8.19 -6.66
N GLU A 583 37.65 8.40 -5.92
CA GLU A 583 38.97 7.78 -6.14
C GLU A 583 38.90 6.25 -6.20
N ALA A 584 38.14 5.63 -5.29
CA ALA A 584 38.02 4.17 -5.19
C ALA A 584 36.74 3.59 -5.78
N GLU A 585 35.71 4.42 -6.00
CA GLU A 585 34.34 3.93 -6.19
C GLU A 585 33.45 4.89 -6.98
N VAL A 586 32.27 4.39 -7.36
CA VAL A 586 31.24 5.15 -8.08
C VAL A 586 29.93 5.09 -7.32
N ILE A 587 29.26 6.25 -7.25
CA ILE A 587 27.86 6.38 -6.84
C ILE A 587 27.02 6.64 -8.08
N VAL A 588 25.92 5.88 -8.23
CA VAL A 588 24.89 6.11 -9.24
C VAL A 588 23.67 6.70 -8.56
N CYS A 589 23.17 7.84 -9.03
CA CYS A 589 21.90 8.39 -8.54
C CYS A 589 20.77 8.07 -9.53
N ASP A 590 19.66 7.61 -8.96
CA ASP A 590 18.56 6.93 -9.64
C ASP A 590 18.98 5.66 -10.41
N ALA A 591 18.05 4.73 -10.54
CA ALA A 591 18.19 3.46 -11.24
C ALA A 591 16.84 3.11 -11.88
N PRO A 592 16.54 3.69 -13.04
CA PRO A 592 15.30 3.41 -13.74
C PRO A 592 15.29 1.97 -14.29
N PRO A 593 14.12 1.34 -14.53
CA PRO A 593 14.06 -0.07 -14.93
C PRO A 593 14.68 -0.30 -16.31
N PHE A 594 15.28 -1.49 -16.52
CA PHE A 594 15.89 -1.94 -17.78
C PHE A 594 17.16 -1.24 -18.25
N TRP A 595 17.65 -0.22 -17.52
CA TRP A 595 18.87 0.51 -17.88
C TRP A 595 20.10 0.13 -17.06
N SER A 596 19.90 -0.47 -15.88
CA SER A 596 20.97 -0.76 -14.92
C SER A 596 22.17 -1.52 -15.51
N GLU A 597 21.93 -2.54 -16.34
CA GLU A 597 23.00 -3.33 -16.95
C GLU A 597 23.84 -2.49 -17.92
N ALA A 598 23.19 -1.75 -18.83
CA ALA A 598 23.87 -0.88 -19.78
C ALA A 598 24.65 0.24 -19.08
N VAL A 599 24.09 0.81 -18.00
CA VAL A 599 24.76 1.84 -17.20
C VAL A 599 25.98 1.27 -16.47
N MET A 600 25.85 0.10 -15.84
CA MET A 600 26.99 -0.57 -15.19
C MET A 600 28.09 -0.94 -16.19
N GLU A 601 27.72 -1.38 -17.39
CA GLU A 601 28.67 -1.65 -18.48
C GLU A 601 29.36 -0.35 -18.95
N TRP A 602 28.58 0.73 -19.11
CA TRP A 602 29.10 2.04 -19.47
C TRP A 602 30.13 2.53 -18.43
N ILE A 603 29.81 2.42 -17.13
CA ILE A 603 30.71 2.80 -16.03
C ILE A 603 31.99 1.95 -16.08
N LYS A 604 31.86 0.64 -16.28
CA LYS A 604 33.01 -0.25 -16.40
C LYS A 604 33.91 0.12 -17.59
N LYS A 605 33.34 0.49 -18.73
CA LYS A 605 34.07 0.84 -19.96
C LYS A 605 34.74 2.21 -19.89
N ASN A 606 34.07 3.21 -19.33
CA ASN A 606 34.49 4.61 -19.39
C ASN A 606 35.18 5.11 -18.11
N ILE A 607 34.81 4.57 -16.94
CA ILE A 607 35.37 4.95 -15.63
C ILE A 607 36.31 3.86 -15.10
N GLY A 608 36.03 2.58 -15.38
CA GLY A 608 36.89 1.46 -14.95
C GLY A 608 36.82 1.15 -13.46
N LYS A 609 35.80 1.63 -12.75
CA LYS A 609 35.58 1.44 -11.31
C LYS A 609 34.30 0.66 -11.05
N LYS A 610 34.20 0.07 -9.85
CA LYS A 610 32.99 -0.62 -9.39
C LYS A 610 31.96 0.40 -8.92
N VAL A 611 30.69 0.14 -9.22
CA VAL A 611 29.57 0.80 -8.55
C VAL A 611 29.44 0.24 -7.13
N THR A 612 29.74 1.08 -6.13
CA THR A 612 29.64 0.67 -4.71
C THR A 612 28.35 1.14 -4.09
N TYR A 613 27.78 2.25 -4.58
CA TYR A 613 26.54 2.79 -4.03
C TYR A 613 25.56 3.15 -5.13
N VAL A 614 24.28 3.01 -4.80
CA VAL A 614 23.17 3.56 -5.58
C VAL A 614 22.29 4.41 -4.66
N ALA A 615 21.92 5.60 -5.11
CA ALA A 615 21.19 6.60 -4.34
C ALA A 615 19.92 7.01 -5.09
N PRO A 616 18.76 6.41 -4.79
CA PRO A 616 17.50 6.83 -5.38
C PRO A 616 17.11 8.22 -4.85
N SER A 617 16.62 9.08 -5.74
CA SER A 617 16.06 10.38 -5.38
C SER A 617 14.80 10.24 -4.53
N HIS A 618 13.88 9.34 -4.91
CA HIS A 618 12.62 9.02 -4.21
C HIS A 618 12.03 7.70 -4.74
N HIS A 619 10.90 7.19 -4.19
CA HIS A 619 10.34 5.87 -4.53
C HIS A 619 9.58 5.81 -5.87
N HIS A 620 9.60 6.86 -6.68
CA HIS A 620 9.01 6.78 -8.01
C HIS A 620 9.73 5.73 -8.85
N ARG A 621 8.95 4.94 -9.58
CA ARG A 621 9.43 3.71 -10.17
C ARG A 621 10.34 3.94 -11.37
N ASP A 622 10.04 4.96 -12.15
CA ASP A 622 10.92 5.46 -13.19
C ASP A 622 12.25 5.97 -12.63
N HIS A 623 12.40 6.18 -11.32
CA HIS A 623 13.69 6.45 -10.67
C HIS A 623 14.33 5.23 -10.00
N THR A 624 13.57 4.16 -9.77
CA THR A 624 13.98 3.10 -8.82
C THR A 624 13.81 1.67 -9.31
N GLY A 625 13.16 1.46 -10.44
CA GLY A 625 12.78 0.14 -10.95
C GLY A 625 13.96 -0.82 -11.21
N GLY A 626 15.17 -0.28 -11.36
CA GLY A 626 16.42 -1.01 -11.60
C GLY A 626 17.33 -1.17 -10.37
N ILE A 627 16.94 -0.68 -9.19
CA ILE A 627 17.78 -0.71 -7.97
C ILE A 627 18.21 -2.14 -7.59
N ALA A 628 17.32 -3.12 -7.75
CA ALA A 628 17.59 -4.53 -7.44
C ALA A 628 18.78 -5.09 -8.24
N ASP A 629 19.06 -4.56 -9.43
CA ASP A 629 20.18 -4.99 -10.26
C ASP A 629 21.52 -4.51 -9.69
N TYR A 630 21.57 -3.28 -9.19
CA TYR A 630 22.75 -2.72 -8.50
C TYR A 630 23.02 -3.45 -7.18
N VAL A 631 21.97 -3.77 -6.41
CA VAL A 631 22.10 -4.59 -5.19
C VAL A 631 22.70 -5.96 -5.51
N ARG A 632 22.22 -6.61 -6.57
CA ARG A 632 22.75 -7.91 -7.03
C ARG A 632 24.21 -7.81 -7.48
N ALA A 633 24.62 -6.66 -8.02
CA ALA A 633 26.02 -6.35 -8.33
C ALA A 633 26.87 -5.99 -7.08
N GLY A 634 26.25 -5.96 -5.90
CA GLY A 634 26.89 -5.72 -4.61
C GLY A 634 27.07 -4.24 -4.27
N ALA A 635 26.20 -3.36 -4.80
CA ALA A 635 26.12 -1.97 -4.37
C ALA A 635 25.20 -1.81 -3.15
N LYS A 636 25.51 -0.84 -2.28
CA LYS A 636 24.67 -0.47 -1.12
C LYS A 636 23.75 0.69 -1.47
N LEU A 637 22.59 0.78 -0.82
CA LEU A 637 21.63 1.86 -1.02
C LEU A 637 21.91 3.01 -0.06
N ILE A 638 21.96 4.23 -0.58
CA ILE A 638 21.99 5.46 0.22
C ILE A 638 20.56 6.02 0.26
N ILE A 639 19.89 5.96 1.41
CA ILE A 639 18.47 6.28 1.55
C ILE A 639 18.17 7.04 2.85
N PRO A 640 17.10 7.84 2.93
CA PRO A 640 16.68 8.41 4.20
C PRO A 640 16.21 7.29 5.16
N GLU A 641 16.45 7.43 6.46
CA GLU A 641 16.11 6.44 7.50
C GLU A 641 14.64 6.01 7.43
N MET A 642 13.75 6.95 7.10
CA MET A 642 12.32 6.70 7.03
C MET A 642 11.91 5.76 5.87
N ALA A 643 12.76 5.64 4.84
CA ALA A 643 12.53 4.77 3.69
C ALA A 643 13.03 3.33 3.90
N LEU A 644 13.73 3.04 5.01
CA LEU A 644 14.38 1.76 5.25
C LEU A 644 13.45 0.56 5.11
N ASP A 645 12.23 0.66 5.63
CA ASP A 645 11.24 -0.42 5.58
C ASP A 645 10.85 -0.77 4.14
N TYR A 646 10.68 0.24 3.27
CA TYR A 646 10.32 0.03 1.88
C TYR A 646 11.41 -0.72 1.11
N TRP A 647 12.67 -0.32 1.31
CA TRP A 647 13.82 -0.87 0.59
C TRP A 647 14.33 -2.21 1.14
N SER A 648 13.99 -2.53 2.40
CA SER A 648 14.34 -3.80 3.06
C SER A 648 13.71 -5.03 2.40
N SER A 649 12.76 -4.85 1.47
CA SER A 649 12.18 -5.94 0.70
C SER A 649 13.11 -6.51 -0.37
N ILE A 650 14.14 -5.76 -0.79
CA ILE A 650 15.06 -6.18 -1.85
C ILE A 650 16.04 -7.19 -1.23
N PRO A 651 16.07 -8.46 -1.72
CA PRO A 651 16.93 -9.48 -1.13
C PRO A 651 18.41 -9.10 -1.19
N GLY A 652 19.09 -9.14 -0.04
CA GLY A 652 20.52 -8.84 0.06
C GLY A 652 20.88 -7.36 0.02
N ALA A 653 19.89 -6.45 0.10
CA ALA A 653 20.16 -5.03 0.18
C ALA A 653 20.88 -4.66 1.49
N GLU A 654 21.94 -3.86 1.35
CA GLU A 654 22.64 -3.21 2.45
C GLU A 654 22.42 -1.70 2.36
N PHE A 655 22.34 -1.01 3.51
CA PHE A 655 21.90 0.38 3.58
C PHE A 655 22.94 1.29 4.23
N ILE A 656 23.03 2.51 3.71
CA ILE A 656 23.59 3.69 4.34
C ILE A 656 22.42 4.65 4.55
N THR A 657 22.06 4.88 5.80
CA THR A 657 20.88 5.70 6.14
C THR A 657 21.28 7.10 6.61
N PHE A 658 20.40 8.07 6.38
CA PHE A 658 20.58 9.45 6.83
C PHE A 658 19.24 10.11 7.17
N ASN A 659 19.28 11.27 7.82
CA ASN A 659 18.08 12.03 8.15
C ASN A 659 18.32 13.54 8.02
N GLN A 660 17.29 14.32 8.35
CA GLN A 660 17.29 15.77 8.17
C GLN A 660 18.41 16.51 8.91
N THR A 661 18.77 16.03 10.10
CA THR A 661 19.79 16.65 10.95
C THR A 661 21.19 16.06 10.71
N HIS A 662 21.26 14.83 10.18
CA HIS A 662 22.49 14.12 9.89
C HIS A 662 22.49 13.65 8.43
N PRO A 663 22.79 14.55 7.47
CA PRO A 663 22.93 14.16 6.06
C PRO A 663 24.08 13.16 5.90
N TYR A 664 23.96 12.26 4.94
CA TYR A 664 25.09 11.43 4.55
C TYR A 664 26.05 12.24 3.68
N VAL A 665 27.34 12.23 4.04
CA VAL A 665 28.38 12.93 3.30
C VAL A 665 29.42 11.92 2.84
N HIS A 666 29.56 11.79 1.53
CA HIS A 666 30.57 10.95 0.90
C HIS A 666 31.64 11.85 0.25
N ARG A 667 32.92 11.63 0.54
CA ARG A 667 34.00 12.52 0.09
C ARG A 667 35.35 11.83 -0.01
N ASP A 668 36.16 12.26 -0.97
CA ASP A 668 37.56 11.85 -1.15
C ASP A 668 38.49 13.08 -1.20
N ASN A 669 39.63 13.04 -1.92
CA ASN A 669 40.53 14.19 -2.04
C ASN A 669 40.11 15.21 -3.12
N LYS A 670 39.14 14.89 -3.97
CA LYS A 670 38.74 15.67 -5.15
C LYS A 670 37.32 16.20 -5.05
N VAL A 671 36.38 15.38 -4.59
CA VAL A 671 34.94 15.68 -4.60
C VAL A 671 34.29 15.35 -3.26
N GLN A 672 33.17 16.01 -2.98
CA GLN A 672 32.24 15.63 -1.92
C GLN A 672 30.79 15.70 -2.42
N ALA A 673 29.98 14.76 -1.96
CA ALA A 673 28.54 14.68 -2.21
C ALA A 673 27.79 14.62 -0.89
N TRP A 674 26.78 15.47 -0.76
CA TRP A 674 25.91 15.60 0.41
C TRP A 674 24.52 15.14 0.03
N PHE A 675 24.04 14.07 0.65
CA PHE A 675 22.71 13.53 0.47
C PHE A 675 21.79 14.13 1.53
N ASN A 676 20.78 14.88 1.06
CA ASN A 676 19.93 15.70 1.92
C ASN A 676 18.48 15.25 1.81
N TRP A 677 17.78 15.29 2.94
CA TRP A 677 16.37 14.99 3.08
C TRP A 677 15.79 15.91 4.15
N ALA A 678 14.51 16.24 4.06
CA ALA A 678 13.78 16.95 5.10
C ALA A 678 12.34 16.46 5.15
N ASP A 679 11.73 16.48 6.33
CA ASP A 679 10.34 16.09 6.54
C ASP A 679 9.34 16.95 5.74
N GLN A 680 9.67 18.22 5.52
CA GLN A 680 8.87 19.17 4.74
C GLN A 680 9.29 19.24 3.25
N ALA A 681 10.18 18.36 2.79
CA ALA A 681 10.59 18.37 1.39
C ALA A 681 9.39 18.11 0.46
N PRO A 682 9.41 18.58 -0.81
CA PRO A 682 8.47 18.11 -1.81
C PRO A 682 8.51 16.57 -1.87
N HIS A 683 7.38 15.91 -2.11
CA HIS A 683 7.27 14.45 -1.99
C HIS A 683 7.63 13.93 -0.58
N ALA A 684 7.36 14.74 0.46
CA ALA A 684 7.58 14.66 1.93
C ALA A 684 7.72 13.30 2.66
N ALA A 685 7.49 12.18 2.01
CA ALA A 685 7.90 10.87 2.49
C ALA A 685 9.41 10.66 2.26
N ASP A 686 9.89 10.62 1.03
CA ASP A 686 11.07 9.84 0.66
C ASP A 686 12.07 10.58 -0.21
N TRP A 687 11.78 11.84 -0.53
CA TRP A 687 12.53 12.56 -1.54
C TRP A 687 13.79 13.23 -1.03
N THR A 688 14.83 13.11 -1.84
CA THR A 688 16.18 13.55 -1.53
C THR A 688 16.76 14.35 -2.68
N TYR A 689 17.64 15.29 -2.34
CA TYR A 689 18.50 15.94 -3.31
C TYR A 689 19.96 15.80 -2.90
N VAL A 690 20.85 15.83 -3.89
CA VAL A 690 22.28 15.65 -3.68
C VAL A 690 23.00 16.93 -4.06
N MET A 691 23.74 17.54 -3.12
CA MET A 691 24.66 18.64 -3.42
C MET A 691 26.06 18.06 -3.67
N ILE A 692 26.68 18.42 -4.80
CA ILE A 692 28.01 17.97 -5.18
C ILE A 692 28.92 19.18 -5.39
N THR A 693 30.13 19.11 -4.86
CA THR A 693 31.14 20.16 -5.02
C THR A 693 32.54 19.57 -4.89
N GLU A 694 33.56 20.35 -5.23
CA GLU A 694 34.96 20.01 -4.95
C GLU A 694 35.18 19.72 -3.46
N ARG A 695 36.24 18.95 -3.14
CA ARG A 695 36.54 18.55 -1.75
C ARG A 695 36.70 19.73 -0.79
N CYS A 696 37.18 20.86 -1.30
CA CYS A 696 37.40 22.07 -0.50
C CYS A 696 36.98 23.30 -1.29
N PRO A 697 35.67 23.60 -1.34
CA PRO A 697 35.17 24.66 -2.18
C PRO A 697 35.53 26.04 -1.60
N ASP A 698 35.78 26.99 -2.49
CA ASP A 698 35.77 28.41 -2.17
C ASP A 698 34.57 29.11 -2.82
N ARG A 699 34.53 30.44 -2.77
CA ARG A 699 33.41 31.24 -3.31
C ARG A 699 33.21 31.10 -4.82
N ASN A 700 34.24 30.68 -5.55
CA ASN A 700 34.23 30.50 -7.00
C ASN A 700 34.10 29.02 -7.40
N SER A 701 34.16 28.09 -6.44
CA SER A 701 33.97 26.67 -6.72
C SER A 701 32.56 26.43 -7.25
N SER A 702 32.48 25.54 -8.23
CA SER A 702 31.21 25.16 -8.81
C SER A 702 30.42 24.25 -7.87
N ILE A 703 29.13 24.52 -7.71
CA ILE A 703 28.21 23.78 -6.85
C ILE A 703 27.11 23.21 -7.73
N PHE A 704 26.85 21.92 -7.58
CA PHE A 704 25.85 21.19 -8.35
C PHE A 704 24.81 20.61 -7.43
N VAL A 705 23.58 20.55 -7.94
CA VAL A 705 22.49 19.91 -7.23
C VAL A 705 21.78 18.95 -8.16
N TYR A 706 21.64 17.72 -7.71
CA TYR A 706 20.85 16.70 -8.38
C TYR A 706 19.55 16.44 -7.64
N GLU A 707 18.48 16.34 -8.40
CA GLU A 707 17.11 16.25 -7.92
C GLU A 707 16.22 15.62 -8.99
N ALA A 708 15.01 15.20 -8.60
CA ALA A 708 13.99 14.70 -9.51
C ALA A 708 12.60 15.24 -9.13
N ASP A 709 11.75 15.49 -10.12
CA ASP A 709 10.31 15.81 -9.97
C ASP A 709 9.95 17.04 -9.14
N THR A 710 10.91 17.84 -8.65
CA THR A 710 10.59 19.10 -7.96
C THR A 710 10.72 20.32 -8.86
N TRP A 711 11.60 20.23 -9.85
CA TRP A 711 11.67 21.17 -10.95
C TRP A 711 12.04 20.50 -12.28
N GLU A 712 11.06 20.40 -13.17
CA GLU A 712 11.26 19.89 -14.53
C GLU A 712 11.85 20.97 -15.43
N ALA A 713 13.11 21.32 -15.18
CA ALA A 713 13.79 22.41 -15.86
C ALA A 713 13.81 22.18 -17.38
N GLY A 714 13.09 23.00 -18.14
CA GLY A 714 12.89 22.75 -19.58
C GLY A 714 11.44 22.88 -20.02
N LEU A 715 10.51 22.61 -19.12
CA LEU A 715 9.11 22.94 -19.34
C LEU A 715 8.90 24.47 -19.27
N SER A 716 7.89 24.95 -19.99
CA SER A 716 7.42 26.32 -19.83
C SER A 716 6.85 26.52 -18.43
N VAL A 717 6.94 27.74 -17.91
CA VAL A 717 6.43 28.13 -16.58
C VAL A 717 4.99 27.68 -16.34
N ASP A 718 4.14 27.70 -17.37
CA ASP A 718 2.72 27.32 -17.29
C ASP A 718 2.49 25.81 -17.11
N LEU A 719 3.51 24.97 -17.38
CA LEU A 719 3.46 23.51 -17.26
C LEU A 719 4.20 23.00 -16.01
N SER A 720 4.82 23.91 -15.26
CA SER A 720 5.71 23.62 -14.13
C SER A 720 4.97 23.64 -12.79
N ASN A 721 5.29 22.70 -11.89
CA ASN A 721 4.67 22.66 -10.55
C ASN A 721 5.26 23.71 -9.59
N GLN A 722 4.71 24.92 -9.64
CA GLN A 722 5.16 26.06 -8.82
C GLN A 722 5.13 25.78 -7.31
N GLN A 723 4.24 24.90 -6.83
CA GLN A 723 4.16 24.56 -5.41
C GLN A 723 5.38 23.75 -4.97
N GLN A 724 5.73 22.69 -5.71
CA GLN A 724 6.89 21.84 -5.40
C GLN A 724 8.19 22.65 -5.50
N MET A 725 8.31 23.49 -6.54
CA MET A 725 9.43 24.42 -6.71
C MET A 725 9.64 25.33 -5.50
N ARG A 726 8.56 25.95 -5.00
CA ARG A 726 8.63 26.81 -3.81
C ARG A 726 8.99 26.03 -2.55
N GLN A 727 8.45 24.82 -2.37
CA GLN A 727 8.78 23.99 -1.21
C GLN A 727 10.24 23.56 -1.23
N TRP A 728 10.78 23.22 -2.39
CA TRP A 728 12.19 22.94 -2.52
C TRP A 728 13.05 24.17 -2.20
N LEU A 729 12.68 25.35 -2.71
CA LEU A 729 13.37 26.61 -2.36
C LEU A 729 13.34 26.93 -0.87
N ASN A 730 12.27 26.57 -0.12
CA ASN A 730 12.26 26.68 1.34
C ASN A 730 13.38 25.81 1.95
N GLN A 731 13.51 24.57 1.51
CA GLN A 731 14.55 23.65 2.00
C GLN A 731 15.95 24.15 1.64
N LEU A 732 16.17 24.61 0.40
CA LEU A 732 17.44 25.16 -0.04
C LEU A 732 17.83 26.43 0.75
N LEU A 733 16.84 27.26 1.09
CA LEU A 733 17.02 28.45 1.93
C LEU A 733 17.52 28.07 3.33
N GLU A 734 16.92 27.05 3.95
CA GLU A 734 17.33 26.54 5.27
C GLU A 734 18.72 25.91 5.24
N ASP A 735 19.04 25.20 4.16
CA ASP A 735 20.34 24.57 3.94
C ASP A 735 21.42 25.58 3.54
N GLY A 736 21.05 26.81 3.15
CA GLY A 736 21.97 27.88 2.81
C GLY A 736 22.70 27.67 1.47
N LEU A 737 22.01 27.08 0.48
CA LEU A 737 22.61 26.79 -0.83
C LEU A 737 22.84 28.08 -1.65
N PRO A 738 24.05 28.33 -2.18
CA PRO A 738 24.33 29.51 -3.02
C PRO A 738 23.48 29.57 -4.30
N ARG A 739 23.08 30.80 -4.70
CA ARG A 739 22.30 31.04 -5.94
C ARG A 739 23.04 30.67 -7.22
N SER A 740 24.37 30.64 -7.17
CA SER A 740 25.24 30.21 -8.27
C SER A 740 25.22 28.69 -8.51
N ALA A 741 24.52 27.92 -7.67
CA ALA A 741 24.39 26.48 -7.86
C ALA A 741 23.73 26.15 -9.20
N THR A 742 24.19 25.08 -9.83
CA THR A 742 23.63 24.55 -11.07
C THR A 742 22.82 23.29 -10.77
N VAL A 743 21.57 23.27 -11.22
CA VAL A 743 20.67 22.12 -11.06
C VAL A 743 20.84 21.17 -12.24
N MET A 744 20.97 19.88 -11.92
CA MET A 744 21.09 18.77 -12.83
C MET A 744 19.93 17.81 -12.55
N PRO A 745 18.75 18.03 -13.14
CA PRO A 745 17.59 17.22 -12.83
C PRO A 745 17.62 15.88 -13.57
N THR A 746 16.91 14.88 -13.04
CA THR A 746 16.65 13.62 -13.75
C THR A 746 15.79 13.85 -15.00
N HIS A 747 14.79 14.72 -14.90
CA HIS A 747 13.93 15.15 -16.02
C HIS A 747 14.22 16.59 -16.38
N GLY A 748 14.35 16.89 -17.68
CA GLY A 748 14.67 18.23 -18.15
C GLY A 748 16.13 18.44 -18.56
N TRP A 749 16.58 19.67 -18.38
CA TRP A 749 17.85 20.24 -18.83
C TRP A 749 18.60 20.90 -17.69
N ILE A 750 19.92 20.89 -17.78
CA ILE A 750 20.80 21.50 -16.78
C ILE A 750 20.60 23.01 -16.79
N THR A 751 20.31 23.57 -15.62
CA THR A 751 19.84 24.94 -15.48
C THR A 751 20.36 25.59 -14.20
N PRO A 752 20.75 26.88 -14.20
CA PRO A 752 21.11 27.58 -12.97
C PRO A 752 19.94 27.68 -11.99
N LEU A 753 20.21 27.54 -10.69
CA LEU A 753 19.20 27.72 -9.63
C LEU A 753 18.55 29.11 -9.69
N GLU A 754 19.29 30.12 -10.15
CA GLU A 754 18.77 31.47 -10.36
C GLU A 754 17.53 31.51 -11.27
N GLN A 755 17.42 30.62 -12.26
CA GLN A 755 16.25 30.57 -13.11
C GLN A 755 15.01 30.11 -12.33
N LEU A 756 15.12 29.11 -11.45
CA LEU A 756 14.03 28.68 -10.57
C LEU A 756 13.58 29.81 -9.65
N ILE A 757 14.54 30.53 -9.05
CA ILE A 757 14.28 31.69 -8.19
C ILE A 757 13.51 32.77 -8.96
N ASN A 758 13.92 33.05 -10.20
CA ASN A 758 13.28 34.06 -11.04
C ASN A 758 11.87 33.66 -11.48
N ILE A 759 11.68 32.40 -11.88
CA ILE A 759 10.37 31.87 -12.30
C ILE A 759 9.35 31.95 -11.17
N THR A 760 9.77 31.61 -9.94
CA THR A 760 8.91 31.60 -8.76
C THR A 760 8.79 32.96 -8.06
N ALA A 761 9.55 33.96 -8.51
CA ALA A 761 9.78 35.24 -7.84
C ALA A 761 10.06 35.07 -6.32
N TYR A 762 10.79 34.01 -5.95
CA TYR A 762 11.02 33.66 -4.56
C TYR A 762 12.11 34.57 -3.96
N PRO A 763 11.88 35.19 -2.79
CA PRO A 763 12.89 36.03 -2.15
C PRO A 763 14.03 35.17 -1.60
N TYR A 764 15.10 35.02 -2.37
CA TYR A 764 16.23 34.15 -2.05
C TYR A 764 17.54 34.96 -1.86
N PRO A 765 18.20 34.90 -0.70
CA PRO A 765 19.45 35.64 -0.44
C PRO A 765 20.65 35.13 -1.25
N ASP A 766 21.63 36.00 -1.49
CA ASP A 766 22.93 35.59 -2.03
C ASP A 766 23.79 34.91 -0.95
N PHE A 767 23.64 33.59 -0.78
CA PHE A 767 24.46 32.84 0.15
C PHE A 767 25.88 32.61 -0.34
N ASP A 768 26.82 32.65 0.61
CA ASP A 768 28.17 32.12 0.47
C ASP A 768 28.16 30.62 0.79
N ILE A 769 28.98 29.81 0.11
CA ILE A 769 29.10 28.37 0.39
C ILE A 769 29.46 28.07 1.86
N SER A 770 30.10 29.00 2.56
CA SER A 770 30.37 28.91 4.00
C SER A 770 29.10 28.91 4.87
N ARG A 771 27.93 29.25 4.32
CA ARG A 771 26.63 29.18 5.01
C ARG A 771 25.98 27.82 4.92
N TRP A 772 26.45 26.96 4.02
CA TRP A 772 25.92 25.61 3.83
C TRP A 772 25.75 24.87 5.15
N ARG A 773 24.54 24.35 5.38
CA ARG A 773 24.12 23.63 6.59
C ARG A 773 24.55 24.34 7.89
N LYS A 774 24.25 25.65 7.98
CA LYS A 774 24.57 26.49 9.15
C LYS A 774 26.07 26.56 9.47
N GLY A 775 26.93 26.51 8.44
CA GLY A 775 28.38 26.57 8.58
C GLY A 775 29.03 25.22 8.83
N ALA A 776 28.48 24.16 8.23
CA ALA A 776 29.09 22.83 8.29
C ALA A 776 30.50 22.85 7.69
N ALA A 777 31.41 22.06 8.28
CA ALA A 777 32.80 22.00 7.84
C ALA A 777 32.91 21.29 6.47
N LEU A 778 33.03 22.07 5.41
CA LEU A 778 33.28 21.59 4.04
C LEU A 778 34.73 21.13 3.82
N CYS A 779 35.66 21.70 4.59
CA CYS A 779 37.09 21.37 4.61
C CYS A 779 37.52 20.92 6.01
N ASP A 780 38.37 19.89 6.09
CA ASP A 780 39.05 19.56 7.35
C ASP A 780 40.27 20.49 7.55
N GLU A 781 40.38 21.15 8.70
CA GLU A 781 41.50 22.06 9.04
C GLU A 781 42.88 21.37 9.04
N SER A 782 42.92 20.04 9.08
CA SER A 782 44.16 19.25 9.03
C SER A 782 44.75 19.14 7.61
N ALA A 783 43.92 19.24 6.57
CA ALA A 783 44.35 19.18 5.17
C ALA A 783 44.92 20.52 4.69
N THR A 784 44.36 21.64 5.14
CA THR A 784 44.83 23.00 4.83
C THR A 784 46.21 23.31 5.43
N LYS A 785 46.58 22.72 6.58
CA LYS A 785 47.95 22.83 7.12
C LYS A 785 49.00 22.13 6.24
N LYS A 786 48.70 20.99 5.62
CA LYS A 786 49.64 20.33 4.70
C LYS A 786 49.80 21.10 3.38
N ALA A 787 48.73 21.68 2.84
CA ALA A 787 48.79 22.48 1.61
C ALA A 787 49.57 23.80 1.79
N ARG A 788 49.45 24.46 2.95
CA ARG A 788 50.22 25.68 3.27
C ARG A 788 51.72 25.42 3.47
N VAL A 789 52.09 24.24 3.98
CA VAL A 789 53.51 23.88 4.17
C VAL A 789 54.20 23.57 2.83
N ILE A 790 53.47 23.07 1.83
CA ILE A 790 54.04 22.72 0.51
C ILE A 790 54.20 23.96 -0.40
N ARG A 791 53.37 24.99 -0.25
CA ARG A 791 53.51 26.25 -1.02
C ARG A 791 54.49 27.28 -0.42
N GLY A 792 55.11 26.97 0.72
CA GLY A 792 55.97 27.88 1.47
C GLY A 792 57.42 27.43 1.57
N ARG A 793 58.09 27.10 0.46
CA ARG A 793 59.57 27.08 0.33
C ARG A 793 59.98 26.90 -1.13
N VAL A 794 60.11 28.01 -1.84
CA VAL A 794 61.09 28.13 -2.94
C VAL A 794 62.10 29.16 -2.46
N PRO A 795 63.36 28.77 -2.19
CA PRO A 795 64.41 29.73 -1.88
C PRO A 795 64.95 30.33 -3.19
N ASN A 796 65.03 31.66 -3.24
CA ASN A 796 66.12 32.38 -3.90
C ASN A 796 66.86 33.15 -2.82
#